data_AF-A0A935ZXS1-F1
#
_entry.id   AF-A0A935ZXS1-F1
#
_cell.length_a   1.000
_cell.length_b   1.000
_cell.length_c   1.000
_cell.angle_alpha   90.00
_cell.angle_beta   90.00
_cell.angle_gamma   90.00
#
_symmetry.space_group_name_H-M   'P 1'
#
loop_
_entity.id
_entity.type
_entity.pdbx_description
1 polymer ?
#
loop_
_entity_poly.entity_id
_entity_poly.type
_entity_poly.pdbx_seq_one_letter_code
_entity_poly.pdbx_strand_id
1 'polypeptide(L)'
;MMRAWLPTLLSLALGCGRTDASDPAGDSKPAAPEVEAPAEPEVPDLSKHAFPLLVWTGSEVERDYFDKQRIDPRGQVVAAVEALGLHTPEFFGEVTGDTVRVRVRSATAEFALTDLTTLTAAAIRVEEILEFAQGILDLEPEALHELEYAAINGMFSPLDPHTVLLTPEQHTELGVRTKGEFGGVGAQIRSEARRILIVSVLPGMPADKAGVLAGDIILAIDGESTVNMASEEAQQRLRGPVGSKVVLKIQRGKKQLTVEVGRDTIRIESVRGVGLPDAIAYLGVNAFQEQTAAEARAQLEKLAAATGAPRGLVLDLRGNSGGVLTQASEMIDDLVARGELVVVRSAAGDEVAEAEAAMVLPETVPVVVLIDEESASAAEIVAGGLQALGRATVVGRTSFGKGTVQMVRPAAPYGRELALKLTLAEWLVAGGRHVQTAGVVPDVMLQPVELSGVAGVARFYDQERFERARERSRVAHLPSAAHELSKGDPTAEQRARRVTYLATPELPASLVAAAGATPLPRELADPEIRIAFELARELATAKPDRATQLDAVSWRLAADEEVRISAALARDDIDWSSPPRDEPLPQLHATVTVTGKQPIAAGEAFGLTVAVENRGSQTAHRVHAITDCVHDELDGIEIMFGAIAAGATVTRDVKLHVMPWHSAFTDAIDVDVHVGLPGAEPDAEARAMFEIVGAPRPSLAYEYWIVDDPALAAVAPARPLPEDGSALAPMTVTGNGDGMLQPGERVLLAYVAHNFGPGTSPDTRALVRNSSGRQGLLEEGFASLGALAPGAHVAGAFGLTIHEDADRSVPLELELVLGDATLRTAAQDQLRFRVLDAAERFVPGRGAVRVGDEAARLYEGAHPSAPIGATAKTGDTLAVVGTLGGYHVIDGGGQGRRLFLPSTLVGLTPAPAKASVVAPQRRVQVRPPQVELRDVPLSTTAAVVQVRGTVTHPERARDVVVLVRPPGTAQVDHKVHYQANDATTGEAARRLEFEAAVPLEPGGNRISVLARDGAKVVQRHDVWIYRAPAP
;
A
#
# COMPACT_ATOMS: atom_id res chain seq x y z
N MET A 1 -5.69 -32.65 30.71
CA MET A 1 -6.93 -33.21 30.10
C MET A 1 -7.16 -32.74 28.64
N MET A 2 -6.15 -32.19 27.94
CA MET A 2 -6.28 -31.48 26.65
C MET A 2 -5.50 -32.13 25.48
N ARG A 3 -5.34 -33.46 25.44
CA ARG A 3 -4.60 -34.16 24.35
C ARG A 3 -5.45 -34.56 23.13
N ALA A 4 -6.76 -34.28 23.12
CA ALA A 4 -7.67 -34.84 22.12
C ALA A 4 -7.99 -33.96 20.90
N TRP A 5 -7.49 -32.72 20.79
CA TRP A 5 -8.10 -31.71 19.90
C TRP A 5 -7.34 -31.35 18.63
N LEU A 6 -6.04 -31.61 18.51
CA LEU A 6 -5.28 -31.27 17.29
C LEU A 6 -5.74 -32.07 16.04
N PRO A 7 -5.87 -33.40 16.09
CA PRO A 7 -6.43 -34.16 14.96
C PRO A 7 -7.91 -33.84 14.72
N THR A 8 -8.65 -33.40 15.74
CA THR A 8 -10.06 -32.97 15.59
C THR A 8 -10.17 -31.59 14.95
N LEU A 9 -9.20 -30.68 15.18
CA LEU A 9 -9.16 -29.35 14.56
C LEU A 9 -8.75 -29.42 13.09
N LEU A 10 -7.81 -30.31 12.74
CA LEU A 10 -7.53 -30.60 11.34
C LEU A 10 -8.68 -31.40 10.68
N SER A 11 -9.31 -32.37 11.37
CA SER A 11 -10.50 -33.04 10.82
C SER A 11 -11.73 -32.12 10.73
N LEU A 12 -11.84 -31.08 11.57
CA LEU A 12 -12.86 -30.03 11.45
C LEU A 12 -12.52 -29.05 10.31
N ALA A 13 -11.24 -28.80 10.04
CA ALA A 13 -10.79 -28.02 8.88
C ALA A 13 -10.90 -28.80 7.56
N LEU A 14 -10.87 -30.14 7.61
CA LEU A 14 -10.94 -31.05 6.45
C LEU A 14 -12.28 -31.79 6.33
N GLY A 15 -13.26 -31.54 7.20
CA GLY A 15 -14.61 -32.13 7.13
C GLY A 15 -14.72 -33.65 7.41
N CYS A 16 -13.63 -34.40 7.53
CA CYS A 16 -13.65 -35.86 7.60
C CYS A 16 -14.15 -36.40 8.96
N GLY A 17 -15.39 -36.90 9.02
CA GLY A 17 -15.92 -37.73 10.11
C GLY A 17 -15.69 -39.22 9.86
N ARG A 18 -14.84 -39.88 10.67
CA ARG A 18 -14.65 -41.34 10.59
C ARG A 18 -15.83 -42.08 11.23
N THR A 19 -16.46 -42.98 10.47
CA THR A 19 -17.38 -44.01 10.97
C THR A 19 -16.61 -45.26 11.39
N ASP A 20 -16.73 -45.66 12.66
CA ASP A 20 -16.10 -46.86 13.22
C ASP A 20 -16.72 -48.15 12.65
N ALA A 21 -15.87 -49.01 12.08
CA ALA A 21 -16.17 -50.41 11.83
C ALA A 21 -15.11 -51.29 12.51
N SER A 22 -15.59 -52.16 13.40
CA SER A 22 -14.83 -53.13 14.17
C SER A 22 -14.29 -54.28 13.32
N ASP A 23 -13.05 -54.71 13.56
CA ASP A 23 -12.60 -56.07 13.21
C ASP A 23 -11.60 -56.63 14.25
N PRO A 24 -11.65 -57.93 14.61
CA PRO A 24 -10.81 -58.55 15.64
C PRO A 24 -9.66 -59.41 15.08
N ALA A 25 -8.64 -59.61 15.92
CA ALA A 25 -7.52 -60.57 15.80
C ALA A 25 -6.54 -60.31 14.65
N GLY A 26 -5.21 -60.33 14.82
CA GLY A 26 -4.35 -60.81 15.89
C GLY A 26 -3.09 -61.33 15.19
N ASP A 27 -2.00 -60.56 15.19
CA ASP A 27 -0.66 -61.09 14.95
C ASP A 27 0.41 -60.09 15.43
N SER A 28 1.33 -60.61 16.24
CA SER A 28 2.34 -59.85 16.98
C SER A 28 3.52 -59.40 16.10
N LYS A 29 3.67 -58.09 15.89
CA LYS A 29 4.92 -57.46 15.42
C LYS A 29 5.78 -57.02 16.62
N PRO A 30 7.12 -57.09 16.52
CA PRO A 30 8.03 -56.71 17.61
C PRO A 30 7.96 -55.21 17.88
N ALA A 31 8.06 -54.83 19.15
CA ALA A 31 8.01 -53.45 19.62
C ALA A 31 9.10 -52.60 18.95
N ALA A 32 8.70 -51.51 18.29
CA ALA A 32 9.59 -50.44 17.90
C ALA A 32 10.18 -49.80 19.18
N PRO A 33 11.42 -49.29 19.15
CA PRO A 33 11.98 -48.57 20.29
C PRO A 33 11.08 -47.39 20.64
N GLU A 34 10.73 -47.25 21.92
CA GLU A 34 10.10 -46.04 22.44
C GLU A 34 11.00 -44.85 22.12
N VAL A 35 10.62 -44.08 21.10
CA VAL A 35 11.12 -42.73 20.90
C VAL A 35 10.55 -41.93 22.07
N GLU A 36 11.44 -41.54 22.99
CA GLU A 36 11.12 -40.64 24.09
C GLU A 36 10.41 -39.41 23.48
N ALA A 37 9.14 -39.20 23.83
CA ALA A 37 8.42 -38.03 23.36
C ALA A 37 9.19 -36.78 23.82
N PRO A 38 9.47 -35.80 22.94
CA PRO A 38 10.15 -34.58 23.36
C PRO A 38 9.40 -33.96 24.53
N ALA A 39 10.15 -33.46 25.53
CA ALA A 39 9.58 -32.81 26.69
C ALA A 39 8.60 -31.71 26.25
N GLU A 40 7.40 -31.67 26.85
CA GLU A 40 6.39 -30.67 26.53
C GLU A 40 7.01 -29.27 26.77
N PRO A 41 6.93 -28.33 25.81
CA PRO A 41 7.42 -26.97 26.02
C PRO A 41 6.63 -26.35 27.18
N GLU A 42 7.36 -25.82 28.16
CA GLU A 42 6.79 -25.18 29.35
C GLU A 42 5.97 -23.96 28.90
N VAL A 43 4.67 -23.91 29.23
CA VAL A 43 3.82 -22.75 28.88
C VAL A 43 4.34 -21.55 29.68
N PRO A 44 4.77 -20.45 29.01
CA PRO A 44 5.33 -19.31 29.71
C PRO A 44 4.30 -18.66 30.63
N ASP A 45 4.72 -18.29 31.83
CA ASP A 45 3.90 -17.55 32.78
C ASP A 45 3.82 -16.07 32.37
N LEU A 46 2.87 -15.77 31.48
CA LEU A 46 2.67 -14.43 30.89
C LEU A 46 2.45 -13.33 31.93
N SER A 47 2.08 -13.66 33.18
CA SER A 47 1.87 -12.66 34.24
C SER A 47 3.17 -11.98 34.72
N LYS A 48 4.33 -12.51 34.33
CA LYS A 48 5.66 -12.00 34.70
C LYS A 48 6.30 -11.10 33.66
N HIS A 49 5.65 -10.89 32.52
CA HIS A 49 6.21 -10.20 31.36
C HIS A 49 5.57 -8.82 31.20
N ALA A 50 6.38 -7.82 30.85
CA ALA A 50 5.93 -6.47 30.54
C ALA A 50 5.23 -6.43 29.18
N PHE A 51 5.66 -7.31 28.25
CA PHE A 51 5.12 -7.49 26.91
C PHE A 51 4.63 -8.95 26.72
N PRO A 52 3.53 -9.33 27.40
CA PRO A 52 3.03 -10.72 27.39
C PRO A 52 2.62 -11.20 26.00
N LEU A 53 2.24 -10.29 25.09
CA LEU A 53 1.83 -10.67 23.73
C LEU A 53 3.03 -11.13 22.89
N LEU A 54 4.18 -10.46 23.04
CA LEU A 54 5.43 -10.85 22.39
C LEU A 54 5.89 -12.26 22.82
N VAL A 55 5.85 -12.56 24.12
CA VAL A 55 6.24 -13.88 24.63
C VAL A 55 5.23 -14.97 24.27
N TRP A 56 3.93 -14.67 24.33
CA TRP A 56 2.88 -15.59 23.89
C TRP A 56 3.04 -15.94 22.41
N THR A 57 3.16 -14.94 21.53
CA THR A 57 3.33 -15.19 20.09
C THR A 57 4.60 -16.00 19.79
N GLY A 58 5.73 -15.67 20.42
CA GLY A 58 6.97 -16.44 20.30
C GLY A 58 6.79 -17.91 20.66
N SER A 59 6.08 -18.21 21.75
CA SER A 59 5.79 -19.57 22.18
C SER A 59 4.84 -20.32 21.24
N GLU A 60 3.77 -19.67 20.76
CA GLU A 60 2.81 -20.28 19.83
C GLU A 60 3.44 -20.62 18.48
N VAL A 61 4.26 -19.71 17.95
CA VAL A 61 5.02 -19.92 16.70
C VAL A 61 6.04 -21.03 16.91
N GLU A 62 6.81 -21.01 17.99
CA GLU A 62 7.78 -22.06 18.30
C GLU A 62 7.14 -23.44 18.34
N ARG A 63 5.96 -23.55 18.94
CA ARG A 63 5.23 -24.81 19.07
C ARG A 63 4.70 -25.30 17.73
N ASP A 64 4.01 -24.44 16.98
CA ASP A 64 3.13 -24.91 15.90
C ASP A 64 3.54 -24.49 14.49
N TYR A 65 4.51 -23.59 14.33
CA TYR A 65 5.04 -23.24 13.01
C TYR A 65 5.57 -24.49 12.30
N PHE A 66 5.16 -24.72 11.06
CA PHE A 66 5.38 -26.01 10.39
C PHE A 66 6.86 -26.27 10.06
N ASP A 67 7.59 -25.22 9.66
CA ASP A 67 8.97 -25.31 9.19
C ASP A 67 9.96 -24.90 10.28
N LYS A 68 10.30 -25.85 11.14
CA LYS A 68 11.21 -25.59 12.28
C LYS A 68 12.62 -25.15 11.87
N GLN A 69 13.05 -25.36 10.62
CA GLN A 69 14.40 -25.00 10.17
C GLN A 69 14.58 -23.49 9.98
N ARG A 70 13.48 -22.74 9.85
CA ARG A 70 13.49 -21.28 9.70
C ARG A 70 13.55 -20.54 11.03
N ILE A 71 13.37 -21.26 12.14
CA ILE A 71 13.54 -20.68 13.47
C ILE A 71 15.05 -20.52 13.70
N ASP A 72 15.52 -19.27 13.65
CA ASP A 72 16.87 -18.81 13.94
C ASP A 72 16.75 -17.70 14.99
N PRO A 73 16.66 -18.06 16.29
CA PRO A 73 16.32 -17.12 17.34
C PRO A 73 17.20 -15.86 17.33
N ARG A 74 18.48 -15.99 16.96
CA ARG A 74 19.39 -14.86 16.81
C ARG A 74 18.98 -13.95 15.64
N GLY A 75 18.78 -14.51 14.46
CA GLY A 75 18.33 -13.77 13.28
C GLY A 75 16.98 -13.08 13.50
N GLN A 76 16.08 -13.72 14.23
CA GLN A 76 14.79 -13.13 14.61
C GLN A 76 14.91 -11.92 15.54
N VAL A 77 15.82 -11.92 16.51
CA VAL A 77 16.10 -10.71 17.33
C VAL A 77 16.65 -9.58 16.44
N VAL A 78 17.56 -9.89 15.51
CA VAL A 78 18.12 -8.88 14.59
C VAL A 78 17.02 -8.26 13.71
N ALA A 79 16.15 -9.09 13.12
CA ALA A 79 15.05 -8.62 12.30
C ALA A 79 14.04 -7.75 13.09
N ALA A 80 13.74 -8.11 14.33
CA ALA A 80 12.92 -7.29 15.23
C ALA A 80 13.56 -5.91 15.50
N VAL A 81 14.87 -5.87 15.74
CA VAL A 81 15.62 -4.63 15.98
C VAL A 81 15.65 -3.74 14.72
N GLU A 82 15.84 -4.31 13.54
CA GLU A 82 15.76 -3.57 12.27
C GLU A 82 14.37 -2.97 12.03
N ALA A 83 13.32 -3.76 12.26
CA ALA A 83 11.93 -3.31 12.16
C ALA A 83 11.63 -2.17 13.15
N LEU A 84 12.09 -2.29 14.40
CA LEU A 84 12.00 -1.24 15.41
C LEU A 84 12.73 0.04 14.98
N GLY A 85 13.90 -0.08 14.36
CA GLY A 85 14.65 1.04 13.81
C GLY A 85 13.89 1.75 12.70
N LEU A 86 13.25 1.02 11.78
CA LEU A 86 12.46 1.63 10.71
C LEU A 86 11.17 2.29 11.23
N HIS A 87 10.52 1.69 12.23
CA HIS A 87 9.31 2.22 12.83
C HIS A 87 9.58 3.44 13.73
N THR A 88 10.69 3.42 14.48
CA THR A 88 11.04 4.45 15.45
C THR A 88 12.31 5.18 15.02
N PRO A 89 12.22 6.44 14.53
CA PRO A 89 13.39 7.14 14.02
C PRO A 89 14.50 7.33 15.08
N GLU A 90 14.13 7.53 16.35
CA GLU A 90 15.04 7.64 17.50
C GLU A 90 15.77 6.34 17.88
N PHE A 91 15.32 5.19 17.37
CA PHE A 91 15.86 3.86 17.65
C PHE A 91 16.85 3.46 16.56
N PHE A 92 18.01 2.95 16.97
CA PHE A 92 19.02 2.41 16.06
C PHE A 92 19.74 1.23 16.71
N GLY A 93 19.66 0.07 16.07
CA GLY A 93 20.40 -1.12 16.48
C GLY A 93 21.57 -1.40 15.56
N GLU A 94 22.71 -1.78 16.14
CA GLU A 94 23.90 -2.20 15.42
C GLU A 94 24.35 -3.56 15.94
N VAL A 95 24.43 -4.56 15.07
CA VAL A 95 24.91 -5.90 15.44
C VAL A 95 26.44 -5.90 15.37
N THR A 96 27.09 -6.25 16.48
CA THR A 96 28.55 -6.41 16.58
C THR A 96 28.87 -7.77 17.16
N GLY A 97 29.27 -8.73 16.31
CA GLY A 97 29.50 -10.11 16.74
C GLY A 97 28.24 -10.71 17.37
N ASP A 98 28.35 -11.23 18.59
CA ASP A 98 27.24 -11.86 19.35
C ASP A 98 26.51 -10.87 20.26
N THR A 99 26.54 -9.59 19.94
CA THR A 99 25.83 -8.54 20.68
C THR A 99 25.09 -7.62 19.72
N VAL A 100 23.93 -7.12 20.14
CA VAL A 100 23.26 -5.99 19.50
C VAL A 100 23.37 -4.77 20.41
N ARG A 101 23.99 -3.72 19.89
CA ARG A 101 24.06 -2.41 20.55
C ARG A 101 22.86 -1.60 20.09
N VAL A 102 21.95 -1.31 21.00
CA VAL A 102 20.76 -0.51 20.75
C VAL A 102 20.98 0.88 21.30
N ARG A 103 20.72 1.90 20.48
CA ARG A 103 20.70 3.30 20.87
C ARG A 103 19.32 3.89 20.67
N VAL A 104 18.81 4.54 21.70
CA VAL A 104 17.55 5.28 21.66
C VAL A 104 17.82 6.71 22.13
N ARG A 105 17.67 7.69 21.23
CA ARG A 105 18.15 9.06 21.44
C ARG A 105 19.67 9.06 21.76
N SER A 106 20.07 9.55 22.92
CA SER A 106 21.46 9.59 23.37
C SER A 106 21.84 8.43 24.29
N ALA A 107 20.89 7.59 24.70
CA ALA A 107 21.13 6.45 25.57
C ALA A 107 21.44 5.18 24.76
N THR A 108 22.34 4.35 25.28
CA THR A 108 22.79 3.12 24.62
C THR A 108 22.76 1.96 25.61
N ALA A 109 22.34 0.79 25.14
CA ALA A 109 22.40 -0.48 25.85
C ALA A 109 22.94 -1.58 24.91
N GLU A 110 23.57 -2.60 25.48
CA GLU A 110 24.06 -3.77 24.74
C GLU A 110 23.33 -5.01 25.23
N PHE A 111 22.87 -5.81 24.27
CA PHE A 111 22.13 -7.04 24.54
C PHE A 111 22.87 -8.21 23.90
N ALA A 112 23.16 -9.23 24.69
CA ALA A 112 23.77 -10.46 24.20
C ALA A 112 22.82 -11.21 23.25
N LEU A 113 23.38 -11.76 22.18
CA LEU A 113 22.71 -12.69 21.28
C LEU A 113 23.15 -14.14 21.56
N THR A 114 23.92 -14.35 22.63
CA THR A 114 24.29 -15.68 23.13
C THR A 114 23.12 -16.31 23.87
N ASP A 115 23.10 -17.65 23.93
CA ASP A 115 22.11 -18.43 24.70
C ASP A 115 20.66 -18.33 24.21
N LEU A 116 20.43 -17.84 22.99
CA LEU A 116 19.13 -17.85 22.32
C LEU A 116 18.90 -19.21 21.63
N THR A 117 18.40 -20.19 22.38
CA THR A 117 18.14 -21.55 21.85
C THR A 117 16.70 -21.78 21.40
N THR A 118 15.78 -20.89 21.79
CA THR A 118 14.34 -20.99 21.52
C THR A 118 13.81 -19.67 21.00
N LEU A 119 12.71 -19.70 20.24
CA LEU A 119 12.05 -18.47 19.77
C LEU A 119 11.42 -17.72 20.95
N THR A 120 10.99 -18.43 21.99
CA THR A 120 10.55 -17.83 23.25
C THR A 120 11.68 -17.05 23.93
N ALA A 121 12.93 -17.56 23.94
CA ALA A 121 14.07 -16.83 24.49
C ALA A 121 14.41 -15.58 23.64
N ALA A 122 14.27 -15.66 22.31
CA ALA A 122 14.37 -14.50 21.44
C ALA A 122 13.28 -13.45 21.73
N ALA A 123 12.03 -13.87 21.93
CA ALA A 123 10.93 -12.98 22.29
C ALA A 123 11.20 -12.24 23.61
N ILE A 124 11.70 -12.94 24.62
CA ILE A 124 12.12 -12.32 25.90
C ILE A 124 13.27 -11.31 25.67
N ARG A 125 14.23 -11.64 24.81
CA ARG A 125 15.31 -10.71 24.46
C ARG A 125 14.80 -9.44 23.76
N VAL A 126 13.80 -9.57 22.90
CA VAL A 126 13.15 -8.42 22.27
C VAL A 126 12.33 -7.62 23.28
N GLU A 127 11.69 -8.28 24.25
CA GLU A 127 11.04 -7.61 25.39
C GLU A 127 12.03 -6.74 26.19
N GLU A 128 13.21 -7.26 26.54
CA GLU A 128 14.25 -6.47 27.24
C GLU A 128 14.67 -5.21 26.44
N ILE A 129 14.74 -5.32 25.11
CA ILE A 129 15.04 -4.21 24.21
C ILE A 129 13.90 -3.19 24.18
N LEU A 130 12.64 -3.65 24.17
CA LEU A 130 11.45 -2.81 24.22
C LEU A 130 11.34 -2.08 25.56
N GLU A 131 11.61 -2.73 26.68
CA GLU A 131 11.64 -2.08 28.00
C GLU A 131 12.67 -0.95 28.06
N PHE A 132 13.87 -1.17 27.52
CA PHE A 132 14.88 -0.13 27.38
C PHE A 132 14.39 1.04 26.53
N ALA A 133 13.78 0.76 25.38
CA ALA A 133 13.26 1.80 24.49
C ALA A 133 12.10 2.57 25.15
N GLN A 134 11.14 1.87 25.77
CA GLN A 134 10.00 2.45 26.46
C GLN A 134 10.43 3.41 27.57
N GLY A 135 11.44 3.02 28.37
CA GLY A 135 11.98 3.85 29.45
C GLY A 135 12.56 5.19 28.98
N ILE A 136 12.81 5.36 27.67
CA ILE A 136 13.40 6.57 27.08
C ILE A 136 12.39 7.35 26.23
N LEU A 137 11.50 6.65 25.52
CA LEU A 137 10.65 7.27 24.50
C LEU A 137 9.45 8.03 25.08
N ASP A 138 9.00 7.71 26.31
CA ASP A 138 7.83 8.30 26.98
C ASP A 138 6.58 8.22 26.07
N LEU A 139 6.25 6.99 25.66
CA LEU A 139 5.17 6.71 24.72
C LEU A 139 3.83 6.60 25.45
N GLU A 140 2.79 7.16 24.83
CA GLU A 140 1.40 6.88 25.20
C GLU A 140 1.08 5.38 24.99
N PRO A 141 0.10 4.81 25.71
CA PRO A 141 -0.21 3.37 25.64
C PRO A 141 -0.46 2.84 24.23
N GLU A 142 -1.14 3.62 23.37
CA GLU A 142 -1.39 3.25 21.97
C GLU A 142 -0.10 3.10 21.17
N ALA A 143 0.79 4.09 21.27
CA ALA A 143 2.06 4.09 20.56
C ALA A 143 2.98 2.96 21.06
N LEU A 144 2.84 2.56 22.32
CA LEU A 144 3.54 1.41 22.88
C LEU A 144 3.04 0.08 22.29
N HIS A 145 1.72 -0.09 22.13
CA HIS A 145 1.18 -1.29 21.47
C HIS A 145 1.64 -1.39 20.02
N GLU A 146 1.61 -0.29 19.26
CA GLU A 146 2.11 -0.27 17.88
C GLU A 146 3.60 -0.65 17.79
N LEU A 147 4.40 -0.20 18.78
CA LEU A 147 5.80 -0.58 18.88
C LEU A 147 5.98 -2.08 19.18
N GLU A 148 5.17 -2.66 20.07
CA GLU A 148 5.12 -4.10 20.35
C GLU A 148 4.73 -4.89 19.09
N TYR A 149 3.71 -4.44 18.34
CA TYR A 149 3.29 -5.09 17.10
C TYR A 149 4.37 -5.07 16.02
N ALA A 150 5.08 -3.93 15.88
CA ALA A 150 6.21 -3.80 14.96
C ALA A 150 7.37 -4.75 15.34
N ALA A 151 7.67 -4.90 16.64
CA ALA A 151 8.69 -5.83 17.11
C ALA A 151 8.32 -7.29 16.82
N ILE A 152 7.07 -7.69 17.12
CA ILE A 152 6.58 -9.05 16.89
C ILE A 152 6.63 -9.38 15.39
N ASN A 153 6.09 -8.50 14.55
CA ASN A 153 6.08 -8.73 13.10
C ASN A 153 7.49 -8.70 12.49
N GLY A 154 8.38 -7.84 13.00
CA GLY A 154 9.80 -7.87 12.64
C GLY A 154 10.50 -9.16 13.05
N MET A 155 10.17 -9.71 14.23
CA MET A 155 10.69 -10.99 14.70
C MET A 155 10.25 -12.15 13.81
N PHE A 156 9.03 -12.11 13.25
CA PHE A 156 8.49 -13.18 12.40
C PHE A 156 8.78 -13.02 10.91
N SER A 157 9.23 -11.85 10.46
CA SER A 157 9.51 -11.62 9.04
C SER A 157 10.52 -12.61 8.40
N PRO A 158 11.52 -13.18 9.12
CA PRO A 158 12.39 -14.21 8.55
C PRO A 158 11.73 -15.58 8.39
N LEU A 159 10.59 -15.83 9.07
CA LEU A 159 9.87 -17.10 8.97
C LEU A 159 9.16 -17.17 7.63
N ASP A 160 8.13 -16.34 7.46
CA ASP A 160 7.30 -16.22 6.27
C ASP A 160 6.48 -14.91 6.31
N PRO A 161 5.76 -14.50 5.24
CA PRO A 161 4.98 -13.27 5.24
C PRO A 161 3.53 -13.47 5.72
N HIS A 162 3.19 -14.69 6.14
CA HIS A 162 1.83 -15.11 6.47
C HIS A 162 1.62 -15.24 7.98
N THR A 163 2.73 -15.40 8.70
CA THR A 163 2.87 -15.52 10.14
C THR A 163 3.07 -14.11 10.67
N VAL A 164 1.95 -13.50 11.02
CA VAL A 164 1.89 -12.10 11.42
C VAL A 164 0.92 -11.96 12.57
N LEU A 165 1.24 -11.04 13.46
CA LEU A 165 0.29 -10.51 14.40
C LEU A 165 -0.60 -9.50 13.68
N LEU A 166 -1.90 -9.80 13.62
CA LEU A 166 -2.92 -8.91 13.09
C LEU A 166 -3.30 -7.90 14.16
N THR A 167 -3.22 -6.61 13.83
CA THR A 167 -3.81 -5.55 14.65
C THR A 167 -5.34 -5.75 14.76
N PRO A 168 -6.03 -5.10 15.72
CA PRO A 168 -7.49 -5.21 15.85
C PRO A 168 -8.25 -4.91 14.55
N GLU A 169 -7.80 -3.92 13.78
CA GLU A 169 -8.38 -3.53 12.51
C GLU A 169 -8.15 -4.60 11.45
N GLN A 170 -6.93 -5.15 11.37
CA GLN A 170 -6.57 -6.21 10.44
C GLN A 170 -7.32 -7.51 10.77
N HIS A 171 -7.49 -7.85 12.05
CA HIS A 171 -8.27 -9.00 12.49
C HIS A 171 -9.75 -8.86 12.11
N THR A 172 -10.32 -7.68 12.32
CA THR A 172 -11.70 -7.36 11.94
C THR A 172 -11.89 -7.49 10.43
N GLU A 173 -11.00 -6.91 9.62
CA GLU A 173 -11.09 -6.97 8.16
C GLU A 173 -10.93 -8.40 7.63
N LEU A 174 -10.05 -9.21 8.23
CA LEU A 174 -9.94 -10.63 7.91
C LEU A 174 -11.26 -11.37 8.18
N GLY A 175 -11.96 -11.04 9.27
CA GLY A 175 -13.27 -11.57 9.59
C GLY A 175 -14.32 -11.23 8.53
N VAL A 176 -14.37 -9.98 8.07
CA VAL A 176 -15.29 -9.54 6.99
C VAL A 176 -15.01 -10.29 5.69
N ARG A 177 -13.73 -10.42 5.31
CA ARG A 177 -13.32 -11.16 4.11
C ARG A 177 -13.66 -12.65 4.16
N THR A 178 -13.68 -13.25 5.35
CA THR A 178 -13.94 -14.68 5.55
C THR A 178 -15.43 -14.98 5.60
N LYS A 179 -16.19 -14.18 6.37
CA LYS A 179 -17.64 -14.36 6.53
C LYS A 179 -18.44 -13.89 5.33
N GLY A 180 -17.91 -12.91 4.58
CA GLY A 180 -18.66 -12.26 3.51
C GLY A 180 -19.73 -11.29 4.00
N GLU A 181 -19.75 -10.97 5.30
CA GLU A 181 -20.72 -10.05 5.86
C GLU A 181 -20.11 -9.17 6.95
N PHE A 182 -20.69 -7.98 7.10
CA PHE A 182 -20.28 -7.01 8.11
C PHE A 182 -21.48 -6.18 8.59
N GLY A 183 -21.40 -5.66 9.82
CA GLY A 183 -22.39 -4.70 10.31
C GLY A 183 -22.13 -3.31 9.71
N GLY A 184 -23.12 -2.73 9.04
CA GLY A 184 -22.98 -1.43 8.38
C GLY A 184 -24.31 -0.78 8.00
N VAL A 185 -24.21 0.35 7.31
CA VAL A 185 -25.40 1.18 6.97
C VAL A 185 -26.07 0.79 5.65
N GLY A 186 -25.42 0.01 4.79
CA GLY A 186 -25.95 -0.40 3.49
C GLY A 186 -25.97 0.70 2.43
N ALA A 187 -24.86 1.45 2.31
CA ALA A 187 -24.65 2.44 1.27
C ALA A 187 -23.26 2.31 0.65
N GLN A 188 -23.13 2.57 -0.65
CA GLN A 188 -21.84 2.68 -1.33
C GLN A 188 -21.36 4.12 -1.29
N ILE A 189 -20.11 4.31 -0.89
CA ILE A 189 -19.48 5.63 -0.79
C ILE A 189 -18.29 5.74 -1.73
N ARG A 190 -17.96 6.99 -2.09
CA ARG A 190 -16.76 7.34 -2.84
C ARG A 190 -16.22 8.67 -2.34
N SER A 191 -14.89 8.77 -2.21
CA SER A 191 -14.22 10.05 -2.03
C SER A 191 -14.24 10.82 -3.36
N GLU A 192 -14.91 11.97 -3.39
CA GLU A 192 -14.99 12.85 -4.57
C GLU A 192 -14.85 14.30 -4.11
N ALA A 193 -13.99 15.07 -4.79
CA ALA A 193 -13.63 16.43 -4.37
C ALA A 193 -13.30 16.53 -2.86
N ARG A 194 -12.64 15.47 -2.33
CA ARG A 194 -12.21 15.33 -0.91
C ARG A 194 -13.35 15.35 0.11
N ARG A 195 -14.55 14.98 -0.34
CA ARG A 195 -15.73 14.71 0.47
C ARG A 195 -16.15 13.26 0.29
N ILE A 196 -16.93 12.74 1.22
CA ILE A 196 -17.51 11.39 1.11
C ILE A 196 -18.90 11.50 0.49
N LEU A 197 -19.02 11.05 -0.77
CA LEU A 197 -20.27 11.02 -1.52
C LEU A 197 -20.95 9.65 -1.39
N ILE A 198 -22.27 9.65 -1.16
CA ILE A 198 -23.10 8.45 -1.30
C ILE A 198 -23.36 8.21 -2.79
N VAL A 199 -22.76 7.17 -3.35
CA VAL A 199 -22.93 6.79 -4.77
C VAL A 199 -24.25 6.05 -4.97
N SER A 200 -24.57 5.12 -4.07
CA SER A 200 -25.80 4.35 -4.12
C SER A 200 -26.22 3.92 -2.70
N VAL A 201 -27.50 3.62 -2.53
CA VAL A 201 -28.07 3.12 -1.28
C VAL A 201 -28.77 1.80 -1.58
N LEU A 202 -28.50 0.78 -0.78
CA LEU A 202 -29.07 -0.54 -0.97
C LEU A 202 -30.55 -0.54 -0.54
N PRO A 203 -31.50 -0.91 -1.43
CA PRO A 203 -32.92 -0.91 -1.10
C PRO A 203 -33.25 -1.78 0.11
N GLY A 204 -34.08 -1.27 1.03
CA GLY A 204 -34.51 -1.97 2.24
C GLY A 204 -33.46 -2.06 3.35
N MET A 205 -32.24 -1.57 3.13
CA MET A 205 -31.16 -1.53 4.13
C MET A 205 -31.28 -0.29 5.05
N PRO A 206 -30.52 -0.20 6.15
CA PRO A 206 -30.69 0.86 7.14
C PRO A 206 -30.59 2.29 6.60
N ALA A 207 -29.65 2.58 5.70
CA ALA A 207 -29.51 3.90 5.08
C ALA A 207 -30.74 4.29 4.25
N ASP A 208 -31.33 3.35 3.50
CA ASP A 208 -32.56 3.55 2.74
C ASP A 208 -33.74 3.84 3.69
N LYS A 209 -33.89 3.02 4.74
CA LYS A 209 -34.91 3.20 5.79
C LYS A 209 -34.77 4.53 6.53
N ALA A 210 -33.53 5.02 6.70
CA ALA A 210 -33.23 6.30 7.31
C ALA A 210 -33.37 7.50 6.35
N GLY A 211 -33.68 7.24 5.07
CA GLY A 211 -33.93 8.27 4.06
C GLY A 211 -32.66 8.92 3.50
N VAL A 212 -31.49 8.26 3.61
CA VAL A 212 -30.25 8.63 2.91
C VAL A 212 -30.43 8.33 1.42
N LEU A 213 -29.94 9.21 0.55
CA LEU A 213 -30.12 9.11 -0.91
C LEU A 213 -28.77 9.16 -1.63
N ALA A 214 -28.73 8.56 -2.83
CA ALA A 214 -27.63 8.77 -3.75
C ALA A 214 -27.45 10.27 -4.07
N GLY A 215 -26.20 10.74 -4.08
CA GLY A 215 -25.84 12.14 -4.25
C GLY A 215 -25.74 12.94 -2.93
N ASP A 216 -26.11 12.35 -1.78
CA ASP A 216 -25.84 12.98 -0.49
C ASP A 216 -24.33 13.03 -0.21
N ILE A 217 -23.86 14.17 0.31
CA ILE A 217 -22.48 14.32 0.78
C ILE A 217 -22.48 14.14 2.29
N ILE A 218 -21.76 13.15 2.81
CA ILE A 218 -21.55 13.01 4.26
C ILE A 218 -20.56 14.08 4.67
N LEU A 219 -20.98 14.99 5.56
CA LEU A 219 -20.17 16.06 6.15
C LEU A 219 -19.52 15.64 7.47
N ALA A 220 -20.20 14.79 8.25
CA ALA A 220 -19.66 14.22 9.47
C ALA A 220 -20.24 12.83 9.78
N ILE A 221 -19.43 11.97 10.41
CA ILE A 221 -19.81 10.65 10.93
C ILE A 221 -19.56 10.66 12.44
N ASP A 222 -20.62 10.45 13.23
CA ASP A 222 -20.60 10.55 14.70
C ASP A 222 -19.98 11.86 15.22
N GLY A 223 -20.19 12.95 14.49
CA GLY A 223 -19.66 14.28 14.81
C GLY A 223 -18.24 14.55 14.29
N GLU A 224 -17.56 13.57 13.70
CA GLU A 224 -16.24 13.79 13.12
C GLU A 224 -16.34 14.22 11.66
N SER A 225 -15.62 15.29 11.30
CA SER A 225 -15.61 15.82 9.92
C SER A 225 -15.08 14.80 8.92
N THR A 226 -15.75 14.65 7.79
CA THR A 226 -15.31 13.80 6.67
C THR A 226 -14.45 14.54 5.65
N VAL A 227 -14.11 15.80 5.90
CA VAL A 227 -13.26 16.59 5.01
C VAL A 227 -11.87 15.99 4.92
N ASN A 228 -11.42 15.69 3.68
CA ASN A 228 -10.18 14.96 3.40
C ASN A 228 -10.09 13.58 4.07
N MET A 229 -11.22 13.02 4.52
CA MET A 229 -11.28 11.65 5.00
C MET A 229 -11.15 10.68 3.82
N ALA A 230 -10.32 9.66 3.97
CA ALA A 230 -10.21 8.58 2.99
C ALA A 230 -11.50 7.75 2.96
N SER A 231 -11.80 7.12 1.82
CA SER A 231 -13.00 6.27 1.70
C SER A 231 -12.93 5.08 2.66
N GLU A 232 -11.76 4.54 2.88
CA GLU A 232 -11.48 3.42 3.77
C GLU A 232 -11.75 3.79 5.23
N GLU A 233 -11.29 4.97 5.66
CA GLU A 233 -11.56 5.49 7.00
C GLU A 233 -13.06 5.74 7.20
N ALA A 234 -13.73 6.35 6.20
CA ALA A 234 -15.17 6.54 6.25
C ALA A 234 -15.94 5.21 6.32
N GLN A 235 -15.50 4.19 5.57
CA GLN A 235 -16.08 2.84 5.64
C GLN A 235 -15.94 2.24 7.04
N GLN A 236 -14.75 2.30 7.64
CA GLN A 236 -14.51 1.77 8.99
C GLN A 236 -15.44 2.42 10.02
N ARG A 237 -15.69 3.73 9.92
CA ARG A 237 -16.60 4.46 10.82
C ARG A 237 -18.08 4.17 10.57
N LEU A 238 -18.46 3.93 9.32
CA LEU A 238 -19.83 3.53 8.96
C LEU A 238 -20.12 2.08 9.37
N ARG A 239 -19.09 1.23 9.46
CA ARG A 239 -19.16 -0.12 10.00
C ARG A 239 -19.23 -0.10 11.53
N GLY A 240 -19.69 -1.20 12.11
CA GLY A 240 -19.81 -1.36 13.55
C GLY A 240 -20.77 -2.48 13.93
N PRO A 241 -20.96 -2.76 15.23
CA PRO A 241 -21.79 -3.86 15.69
C PRO A 241 -23.23 -3.77 15.15
N VAL A 242 -23.79 -4.90 14.71
CA VAL A 242 -25.19 -4.98 14.27
C VAL A 242 -26.12 -4.52 15.40
N GLY A 243 -27.12 -3.71 15.06
CA GLY A 243 -28.04 -3.08 16.02
C GLY A 243 -27.52 -1.79 16.66
N SER A 244 -26.23 -1.46 16.52
CA SER A 244 -25.71 -0.14 16.90
C SER A 244 -26.21 0.96 15.95
N LYS A 245 -25.95 2.22 16.28
CA LYS A 245 -26.36 3.38 15.50
C LYS A 245 -25.16 4.26 15.16
N VAL A 246 -25.27 4.98 14.05
CA VAL A 246 -24.32 6.01 13.61
C VAL A 246 -25.09 7.27 13.24
N VAL A 247 -24.56 8.42 13.62
CA VAL A 247 -25.16 9.72 13.29
C VAL A 247 -24.42 10.33 12.10
N LEU A 248 -25.14 10.51 11.00
CA LEU A 248 -24.61 11.14 9.79
C LEU A 248 -25.12 12.57 9.68
N LYS A 249 -24.20 13.54 9.58
CA LYS A 249 -24.53 14.88 9.10
C LYS A 249 -24.33 14.88 7.60
N ILE A 250 -25.39 15.03 6.82
CA ILE A 250 -25.36 14.98 5.35
C ILE A 250 -25.76 16.33 4.74
N GLN A 251 -25.23 16.62 3.55
CA GLN A 251 -25.64 17.71 2.69
C GLN A 251 -26.40 17.17 1.48
N ARG A 252 -27.67 17.59 1.35
CA ARG A 252 -28.55 17.31 0.21
C ARG A 252 -28.85 18.60 -0.52
N GLY A 253 -28.15 18.84 -1.63
CA GLY A 253 -28.16 20.14 -2.30
C GLY A 253 -27.73 21.26 -1.36
N LYS A 254 -28.65 22.17 -1.01
CA LYS A 254 -28.39 23.29 -0.08
C LYS A 254 -28.80 23.03 1.38
N LYS A 255 -29.42 21.88 1.68
CA LYS A 255 -29.90 21.54 3.03
C LYS A 255 -28.88 20.65 3.74
N GLN A 256 -28.62 20.93 5.01
CA GLN A 256 -27.91 20.01 5.90
C GLN A 256 -28.94 19.28 6.75
N LEU A 257 -28.79 17.96 6.89
CA LEU A 257 -29.66 17.08 7.66
C LEU A 257 -28.79 16.25 8.60
N THR A 258 -29.28 16.00 9.81
CA THR A 258 -28.69 15.01 10.71
C THR A 258 -29.60 13.79 10.72
N VAL A 259 -29.06 12.64 10.35
CA VAL A 259 -29.79 11.38 10.21
C VAL A 259 -29.13 10.34 11.09
N GLU A 260 -29.91 9.72 11.98
CA GLU A 260 -29.47 8.56 12.74
C GLU A 260 -29.77 7.30 11.92
N VAL A 261 -28.73 6.51 11.64
CA VAL A 261 -28.81 5.31 10.82
C VAL A 261 -28.45 4.11 11.69
N GLY A 262 -29.29 3.07 11.68
CA GLY A 262 -28.94 1.80 12.33
C GLY A 262 -27.86 1.05 11.53
N ARG A 263 -27.14 0.15 12.18
CA ARG A 263 -26.27 -0.82 11.51
C ARG A 263 -26.96 -2.18 11.45
N ASP A 264 -26.93 -2.81 10.29
CA ASP A 264 -27.50 -4.15 10.04
C ASP A 264 -26.48 -4.99 9.27
N THR A 265 -26.72 -6.29 9.14
CA THR A 265 -25.83 -7.21 8.42
C THR A 265 -25.87 -6.91 6.92
N ILE A 266 -24.74 -6.49 6.37
CA ILE A 266 -24.52 -6.27 4.94
C ILE A 266 -23.77 -7.48 4.39
N ARG A 267 -24.33 -8.10 3.35
CA ARG A 267 -23.72 -9.26 2.68
C ARG A 267 -23.00 -8.83 1.41
N ILE A 268 -21.83 -9.42 1.20
CA ILE A 268 -21.01 -9.29 0.02
C ILE A 268 -21.24 -10.54 -0.81
N GLU A 269 -21.80 -10.41 -2.01
CA GLU A 269 -21.97 -11.57 -2.90
C GLU A 269 -20.58 -12.09 -3.33
N SER A 270 -20.32 -13.37 -3.07
CA SER A 270 -19.05 -14.01 -3.44
C SER A 270 -19.09 -14.61 -4.85
N VAL A 271 -20.29 -14.97 -5.33
CA VAL A 271 -20.51 -15.59 -6.63
C VAL A 271 -21.48 -14.81 -7.51
N ARG A 272 -21.05 -14.52 -8.74
CA ARG A 272 -21.87 -13.91 -9.78
C ARG A 272 -22.17 -14.89 -10.91
N GLY A 273 -23.45 -15.18 -11.15
CA GLY A 273 -23.90 -16.05 -12.24
C GLY A 273 -24.44 -15.31 -13.46
N VAL A 274 -24.02 -15.70 -14.67
CA VAL A 274 -24.53 -15.19 -15.95
C VAL A 274 -24.72 -16.34 -16.94
N GLY A 275 -25.83 -16.34 -17.68
CA GLY A 275 -26.06 -17.27 -18.80
C GLY A 275 -25.39 -16.76 -20.07
N LEU A 276 -24.46 -17.52 -20.61
CA LEU A 276 -23.84 -17.28 -21.90
C LEU A 276 -24.62 -18.00 -23.03
N PRO A 277 -24.38 -17.67 -24.31
CA PRO A 277 -25.00 -18.38 -25.44
C PRO A 277 -24.78 -19.90 -25.37
N ASP A 278 -25.58 -20.67 -26.11
CA ASP A 278 -25.49 -22.15 -26.18
C ASP A 278 -25.68 -22.87 -24.83
N ALA A 279 -26.37 -22.24 -23.88
CA ALA A 279 -26.61 -22.75 -22.52
C ALA A 279 -25.31 -23.03 -21.74
N ILE A 280 -24.27 -22.21 -21.97
CA ILE A 280 -23.06 -22.20 -21.16
C ILE A 280 -23.29 -21.33 -19.93
N ALA A 281 -23.02 -21.84 -18.73
CA ALA A 281 -23.06 -21.06 -17.49
C ALA A 281 -21.72 -20.37 -17.26
N TYR A 282 -21.75 -19.10 -16.83
CA TYR A 282 -20.60 -18.39 -16.30
C TYR A 282 -20.81 -18.14 -14.81
N LEU A 283 -19.83 -18.51 -13.99
CA LEU A 283 -19.74 -18.17 -12.58
C LEU A 283 -18.43 -17.43 -12.32
N GLY A 284 -18.50 -16.17 -11.91
CA GLY A 284 -17.36 -15.45 -11.35
C GLY A 284 -17.34 -15.59 -9.84
N VAL A 285 -16.23 -16.12 -9.29
CA VAL A 285 -16.04 -16.29 -7.84
C VAL A 285 -14.90 -15.38 -7.40
N ASN A 286 -15.24 -14.32 -6.67
CA ASN A 286 -14.26 -13.28 -6.33
C ASN A 286 -13.50 -13.56 -5.03
N ALA A 287 -14.07 -14.40 -4.14
CA ALA A 287 -13.44 -14.84 -2.89
C ALA A 287 -14.13 -16.12 -2.39
N PHE A 288 -13.43 -16.93 -1.60
CA PHE A 288 -14.00 -18.07 -0.88
C PHE A 288 -14.42 -17.66 0.54
N GLN A 289 -15.68 -17.30 0.70
CA GLN A 289 -16.33 -16.92 1.95
C GLN A 289 -17.16 -18.08 2.49
N GLU A 290 -17.58 -18.03 3.75
CA GLU A 290 -18.36 -19.10 4.43
C GLU A 290 -19.62 -19.61 3.70
N GLN A 291 -20.16 -18.88 2.72
CA GLN A 291 -21.35 -19.26 1.94
C GLN A 291 -21.09 -19.48 0.44
N THR A 292 -19.84 -19.40 -0.02
CA THR A 292 -19.52 -19.37 -1.45
C THR A 292 -19.96 -20.61 -2.22
N ALA A 293 -19.79 -21.82 -1.66
CA ALA A 293 -20.24 -23.04 -2.33
C ALA A 293 -21.77 -23.06 -2.49
N ALA A 294 -22.50 -22.69 -1.43
CA ALA A 294 -23.96 -22.58 -1.47
C ALA A 294 -24.45 -21.53 -2.47
N GLU A 295 -23.80 -20.37 -2.54
CA GLU A 295 -24.09 -19.32 -3.54
C GLU A 295 -23.85 -19.83 -4.96
N ALA A 296 -22.76 -20.57 -5.21
CA ALA A 296 -22.49 -21.17 -6.52
C ALA A 296 -23.59 -22.16 -6.95
N ARG A 297 -24.01 -23.06 -6.05
CA ARG A 297 -25.13 -23.99 -6.29
C ARG A 297 -26.41 -23.23 -6.66
N ALA A 298 -26.76 -22.21 -5.86
CA ALA A 298 -27.95 -21.39 -6.10
C ALA A 298 -27.91 -20.64 -7.44
N GLN A 299 -26.75 -20.12 -7.85
CA GLN A 299 -26.59 -19.48 -9.16
C GLN A 299 -26.74 -20.48 -10.30
N LEU A 300 -26.16 -21.69 -10.18
CA LEU A 300 -26.33 -22.75 -11.18
C LEU A 300 -27.78 -23.18 -11.32
N GLU A 301 -28.49 -23.38 -10.21
CA GLU A 301 -29.92 -23.71 -10.22
C GLU A 301 -30.76 -22.61 -10.90
N LYS A 302 -30.49 -21.35 -10.57
CA LYS A 302 -31.15 -20.19 -11.17
C LYS A 302 -30.90 -20.11 -12.68
N LEU A 303 -29.68 -20.34 -13.12
CA LEU A 303 -29.33 -20.36 -14.54
C LEU A 303 -29.99 -21.55 -15.25
N ALA A 304 -29.96 -22.74 -14.65
CA ALA A 304 -30.59 -23.93 -15.20
C ALA A 304 -32.11 -23.76 -15.36
N ALA A 305 -32.76 -23.09 -14.40
CA ALA A 305 -34.18 -22.75 -14.49
C ALA A 305 -34.49 -21.75 -15.62
N ALA A 306 -33.55 -20.87 -15.95
CA ALA A 306 -33.73 -19.82 -16.97
C ALA A 306 -33.40 -20.31 -18.40
N THR A 307 -32.36 -21.14 -18.56
CA THR A 307 -31.80 -21.52 -19.88
C THR A 307 -31.82 -23.02 -20.15
N GLY A 308 -32.31 -23.84 -19.21
CA GLY A 308 -32.21 -25.31 -19.26
C GLY A 308 -30.88 -25.82 -18.70
N ALA A 309 -30.71 -27.14 -18.65
CA ALA A 309 -29.50 -27.76 -18.10
C ALA A 309 -28.22 -27.21 -18.78
N PRO A 310 -27.21 -26.75 -18.02
CA PRO A 310 -25.99 -26.20 -18.58
C PRO A 310 -25.28 -27.21 -19.48
N ARG A 311 -24.89 -26.77 -20.67
CA ARG A 311 -24.08 -27.55 -21.62
C ARG A 311 -22.58 -27.41 -21.40
N GLY A 312 -22.18 -26.48 -20.54
CA GLY A 312 -20.80 -26.24 -20.11
C GLY A 312 -20.77 -25.19 -19.00
N LEU A 313 -19.67 -25.13 -18.27
CA LEU A 313 -19.41 -24.16 -17.20
C LEU A 313 -18.09 -23.45 -17.44
N VAL A 314 -18.11 -22.12 -17.42
CA VAL A 314 -16.93 -21.26 -17.25
C VAL A 314 -16.91 -20.80 -15.79
N LEU A 315 -15.92 -21.27 -15.04
CA LEU A 315 -15.67 -20.86 -13.66
C LEU A 315 -14.51 -19.87 -13.64
N ASP A 316 -14.78 -18.62 -13.35
CA ASP A 316 -13.80 -17.54 -13.37
C ASP A 316 -13.29 -17.26 -11.96
N LEU A 317 -12.01 -17.59 -11.72
CA LEU A 317 -11.30 -17.42 -10.46
C LEU A 317 -10.23 -16.32 -10.55
N ARG A 318 -10.17 -15.57 -11.66
CA ARG A 318 -9.22 -14.45 -11.84
C ARG A 318 -9.42 -13.39 -10.75
N GLY A 319 -8.33 -12.84 -10.22
CA GLY A 319 -8.36 -11.89 -9.10
C GLY A 319 -8.73 -12.48 -7.74
N ASN A 320 -8.98 -13.79 -7.64
CA ASN A 320 -9.41 -14.43 -6.40
C ASN A 320 -8.22 -14.83 -5.52
N SER A 321 -7.94 -14.02 -4.50
CA SER A 321 -6.87 -14.27 -3.51
C SER A 321 -7.09 -15.48 -2.57
N GLY A 322 -8.16 -16.25 -2.76
CA GLY A 322 -8.51 -17.44 -1.99
C GLY A 322 -9.56 -17.18 -0.92
N GLY A 323 -9.39 -17.80 0.25
CA GLY A 323 -10.32 -17.70 1.37
C GLY A 323 -10.44 -18.99 2.17
N VAL A 324 -11.66 -19.32 2.60
CA VAL A 324 -11.95 -20.48 3.44
C VAL A 324 -11.69 -21.79 2.67
N LEU A 325 -10.80 -22.63 3.21
CA LEU A 325 -10.42 -23.92 2.62
C LEU A 325 -11.62 -24.84 2.39
N THR A 326 -12.51 -24.99 3.38
CA THR A 326 -13.66 -25.89 3.30
C THR A 326 -14.59 -25.53 2.14
N GLN A 327 -14.70 -24.25 1.79
CA GLN A 327 -15.54 -23.76 0.70
C GLN A 327 -14.95 -24.07 -0.67
N ALA A 328 -13.61 -24.12 -0.78
CA ALA A 328 -12.96 -24.67 -1.97
C ALA A 328 -13.18 -26.18 -2.09
N SER A 329 -13.05 -26.93 -1.00
CA SER A 329 -13.32 -28.38 -1.00
C SER A 329 -14.75 -28.69 -1.44
N GLU A 330 -15.76 -28.04 -0.84
CA GLU A 330 -17.17 -28.22 -1.20
C GLU A 330 -17.46 -27.89 -2.67
N MET A 331 -16.80 -26.85 -3.22
CA MET A 331 -16.96 -26.50 -4.64
C MET A 331 -16.35 -27.56 -5.57
N ILE A 332 -15.28 -28.23 -5.15
CA ILE A 332 -14.74 -29.37 -5.91
C ILE A 332 -15.70 -30.57 -5.82
N ASP A 333 -16.23 -30.87 -4.63
CA ASP A 333 -17.21 -31.97 -4.42
C ASP A 333 -18.47 -31.82 -5.29
N ASP A 334 -18.93 -30.59 -5.53
CA ASP A 334 -20.04 -30.31 -6.45
C ASP A 334 -19.73 -30.70 -7.91
N LEU A 335 -18.45 -30.84 -8.25
CA LEU A 335 -17.94 -31.04 -9.60
C LEU A 335 -17.20 -32.36 -9.78
N VAL A 336 -17.04 -33.23 -8.78
CA VAL A 336 -16.39 -34.54 -8.96
C VAL A 336 -17.12 -35.63 -8.19
N ALA A 337 -17.06 -36.88 -8.69
CA ALA A 337 -17.71 -38.00 -8.01
C ALA A 337 -16.82 -38.68 -6.95
N ARG A 338 -15.50 -38.67 -7.15
CA ARG A 338 -14.47 -39.23 -6.25
C ARG A 338 -13.08 -38.75 -6.66
N GLY A 339 -12.14 -38.76 -5.73
CA GLY A 339 -10.72 -38.52 -6.00
C GLY A 339 -10.01 -37.84 -4.83
N GLU A 340 -8.69 -37.95 -4.78
CA GLU A 340 -7.87 -37.15 -3.86
C GLU A 340 -8.03 -35.67 -4.21
N LEU A 341 -8.31 -34.82 -3.23
CA LEU A 341 -8.45 -33.37 -3.43
C LEU A 341 -7.14 -32.67 -3.10
N VAL A 342 -6.72 -32.82 -1.85
CA VAL A 342 -5.59 -32.08 -1.26
C VAL A 342 -4.88 -32.96 -0.24
N VAL A 343 -3.54 -32.89 -0.21
CA VAL A 343 -2.73 -33.42 0.90
C VAL A 343 -2.21 -32.25 1.73
N VAL A 344 -2.55 -32.19 3.01
CA VAL A 344 -2.07 -31.19 3.96
C VAL A 344 -0.91 -31.77 4.76
N ARG A 345 0.29 -31.23 4.59
CA ARG A 345 1.50 -31.61 5.32
C ARG A 345 1.74 -30.65 6.47
N SER A 346 1.64 -31.15 7.70
CA SER A 346 1.86 -30.38 8.92
C SER A 346 3.02 -30.93 9.75
N ALA A 347 3.41 -30.23 10.82
CA ALA A 347 4.36 -30.76 11.80
C ALA A 347 3.86 -32.05 12.50
N ALA A 348 2.56 -32.35 12.45
CA ALA A 348 1.95 -33.56 13.00
C ALA A 348 1.90 -34.75 12.01
N GLY A 349 2.22 -34.52 10.74
CA GLY A 349 2.14 -35.51 9.65
C GLY A 349 1.30 -35.04 8.45
N ASP A 350 1.18 -35.93 7.46
CA ASP A 350 0.40 -35.72 6.24
C ASP A 350 -1.07 -36.16 6.45
N GLU A 351 -2.02 -35.31 6.06
CA GLU A 351 -3.46 -35.60 6.03
C GLU A 351 -4.01 -35.47 4.61
N VAL A 352 -4.89 -36.39 4.20
CA VAL A 352 -5.45 -36.44 2.84
C VAL A 352 -6.94 -36.14 2.89
N ALA A 353 -7.37 -35.13 2.13
CA ALA A 353 -8.78 -34.88 1.83
C ALA A 353 -9.18 -35.64 0.56
N GLU A 354 -10.27 -36.41 0.63
CA GLU A 354 -10.88 -37.08 -0.52
C GLU A 354 -12.23 -36.45 -0.82
N ALA A 355 -12.63 -36.49 -2.10
CA ALA A 355 -13.87 -35.91 -2.55
C ALA A 355 -15.09 -36.71 -2.07
N GLU A 356 -16.12 -36.01 -1.61
CA GLU A 356 -17.41 -36.58 -1.26
C GLU A 356 -18.37 -36.55 -2.45
N ALA A 357 -19.24 -37.56 -2.57
CA ALA A 357 -20.17 -37.66 -3.70
C ALA A 357 -21.38 -36.72 -3.52
N ALA A 358 -21.21 -35.43 -3.82
CA ALA A 358 -22.24 -34.38 -3.78
C ALA A 358 -22.63 -33.82 -5.18
N MET A 359 -22.06 -34.39 -6.25
CA MET A 359 -22.09 -33.90 -7.64
C MET A 359 -23.39 -33.20 -8.07
N VAL A 360 -23.27 -31.89 -8.34
CA VAL A 360 -24.33 -31.00 -8.82
C VAL A 360 -24.33 -30.92 -10.34
N LEU A 361 -23.17 -31.04 -10.99
CA LEU A 361 -23.02 -30.97 -12.45
C LEU A 361 -22.50 -32.30 -13.04
N PRO A 362 -23.19 -32.93 -14.02
CA PRO A 362 -22.77 -34.20 -14.60
C PRO A 362 -21.34 -34.17 -15.15
N GLU A 363 -20.57 -35.26 -15.01
CA GLU A 363 -19.19 -35.37 -15.52
C GLU A 363 -19.06 -35.16 -17.03
N THR A 364 -20.14 -35.35 -17.78
CA THR A 364 -20.19 -35.12 -19.23
C THR A 364 -20.23 -33.64 -19.62
N VAL A 365 -20.52 -32.74 -18.67
CA VAL A 365 -20.56 -31.30 -18.92
C VAL A 365 -19.14 -30.73 -18.75
N PRO A 366 -18.55 -30.13 -19.80
CA PRO A 366 -17.21 -29.56 -19.72
C PRO A 366 -17.15 -28.39 -18.76
N VAL A 367 -16.09 -28.36 -17.96
CA VAL A 367 -15.75 -27.25 -17.05
C VAL A 367 -14.47 -26.61 -17.56
N VAL A 368 -14.49 -25.30 -17.76
CA VAL A 368 -13.33 -24.46 -18.05
C VAL A 368 -13.12 -23.53 -16.86
N VAL A 369 -11.93 -23.54 -16.28
CA VAL A 369 -11.58 -22.68 -15.13
C VAL A 369 -10.63 -21.59 -15.62
N LEU A 370 -10.98 -20.32 -15.41
CA LEU A 370 -10.11 -19.18 -15.68
C LEU A 370 -9.32 -18.82 -14.43
N ILE A 371 -8.00 -18.67 -14.57
CA ILE A 371 -7.07 -18.24 -13.52
C ILE A 371 -6.10 -17.17 -14.04
N ASP A 372 -5.51 -16.44 -13.11
CA ASP A 372 -4.46 -15.46 -13.35
C ASP A 372 -3.45 -15.42 -12.19
N GLU A 373 -2.45 -14.55 -12.28
CA GLU A 373 -1.40 -14.39 -11.27
C GLU A 373 -1.90 -13.95 -9.88
N GLU A 374 -3.13 -13.44 -9.79
CA GLU A 374 -3.79 -13.05 -8.53
C GLU A 374 -4.62 -14.19 -7.92
N SER A 375 -4.86 -15.26 -8.68
CA SER A 375 -5.54 -16.47 -8.22
C SER A 375 -4.65 -17.19 -7.20
N ALA A 376 -5.07 -17.29 -5.94
CA ALA A 376 -4.23 -17.81 -4.86
C ALA A 376 -4.97 -18.74 -3.89
N SER A 377 -4.23 -19.63 -3.22
CA SER A 377 -4.71 -20.45 -2.10
C SER A 377 -5.97 -21.26 -2.46
N ALA A 378 -7.13 -21.00 -1.84
CA ALA A 378 -8.38 -21.70 -2.12
C ALA A 378 -8.74 -21.73 -3.63
N ALA A 379 -8.47 -20.67 -4.38
CA ALA A 379 -8.68 -20.65 -5.83
C ALA A 379 -7.75 -21.63 -6.57
N GLU A 380 -6.51 -21.76 -6.11
CA GLU A 380 -5.52 -22.71 -6.66
C GLU A 380 -5.87 -24.15 -6.30
N ILE A 381 -6.47 -24.37 -5.13
CA ILE A 381 -7.01 -25.67 -4.71
C ILE A 381 -8.11 -26.10 -5.67
N VAL A 382 -9.08 -25.22 -5.97
CA VAL A 382 -10.16 -25.53 -6.93
C VAL A 382 -9.59 -25.74 -8.35
N ALA A 383 -8.79 -24.81 -8.86
CA ALA A 383 -8.25 -24.92 -10.22
C ALA A 383 -7.32 -26.14 -10.37
N GLY A 384 -6.33 -26.28 -9.49
CA GLY A 384 -5.36 -27.37 -9.50
C GLY A 384 -6.00 -28.72 -9.24
N GLY A 385 -6.92 -28.81 -8.27
CA GLY A 385 -7.64 -30.03 -7.92
C GLY A 385 -8.49 -30.54 -9.09
N LEU A 386 -9.31 -29.67 -9.68
CA LEU A 386 -10.11 -30.03 -10.85
C LEU A 386 -9.26 -30.39 -12.08
N GLN A 387 -8.09 -29.75 -12.25
CA GLN A 387 -7.14 -30.10 -13.29
C GLN A 387 -6.53 -31.48 -13.06
N ALA A 388 -6.05 -31.78 -11.85
CA ALA A 388 -5.42 -33.04 -11.50
C ALA A 388 -6.38 -34.23 -11.67
N LEU A 389 -7.64 -34.02 -11.33
CA LEU A 389 -8.72 -35.01 -11.50
C LEU A 389 -9.21 -35.14 -12.94
N GLY A 390 -8.68 -34.34 -13.88
CA GLY A 390 -9.10 -34.32 -15.28
C GLY A 390 -10.53 -33.81 -15.50
N ARG A 391 -11.13 -33.16 -14.49
CA ARG A 391 -12.51 -32.64 -14.53
C ARG A 391 -12.57 -31.35 -15.35
N ALA A 392 -11.68 -30.41 -15.08
CA ALA A 392 -11.67 -29.10 -15.73
C ALA A 392 -10.47 -28.89 -16.66
N THR A 393 -10.65 -28.00 -17.63
CA THR A 393 -9.56 -27.43 -18.41
C THR A 393 -9.25 -26.05 -17.85
N VAL A 394 -8.02 -25.86 -17.36
CA VAL A 394 -7.57 -24.60 -16.77
C VAL A 394 -7.00 -23.70 -17.86
N VAL A 395 -7.42 -22.44 -17.87
CA VAL A 395 -7.12 -21.45 -18.90
C VAL A 395 -6.71 -20.13 -18.24
N GLY A 396 -5.80 -19.38 -18.85
CA GLY A 396 -5.41 -18.05 -18.36
C GLY A 396 -3.90 -17.94 -18.13
N ARG A 397 -3.47 -17.39 -17.00
CA ARG A 397 -2.04 -17.28 -16.64
C ARG A 397 -1.72 -18.15 -15.43
N THR A 398 -0.45 -18.45 -15.23
CA THR A 398 -0.01 -19.21 -14.05
C THR A 398 -0.41 -18.49 -12.78
N SER A 399 -1.01 -19.24 -11.86
CA SER A 399 -1.51 -18.67 -10.60
C SER A 399 -0.39 -18.26 -9.64
N PHE A 400 -0.79 -17.69 -8.51
CA PHE A 400 0.11 -17.05 -7.56
C PHE A 400 1.21 -17.99 -7.01
N GLY A 401 0.83 -19.18 -6.57
CA GLY A 401 1.70 -20.17 -5.93
C GLY A 401 1.66 -20.12 -4.41
N LYS A 402 0.48 -19.97 -3.79
CA LYS A 402 0.31 -19.99 -2.33
C LYS A 402 -0.14 -21.38 -1.85
N GLY A 403 0.85 -22.21 -1.58
CA GLY A 403 0.75 -23.59 -1.09
C GLY A 403 0.72 -23.76 0.43
N THR A 404 0.44 -22.71 1.22
CA THR A 404 0.46 -22.78 2.71
C THR A 404 -0.91 -22.55 3.32
N VAL A 405 -1.16 -23.18 4.47
CA VAL A 405 -2.38 -23.08 5.27
C VAL A 405 -2.08 -22.30 6.55
N GLN A 406 -2.92 -21.30 6.82
CA GLN A 406 -2.83 -20.50 8.05
C GLN A 406 -3.99 -20.80 9.00
N MET A 407 -3.70 -20.75 10.29
CA MET A 407 -4.68 -20.69 11.37
C MET A 407 -4.69 -19.30 11.98
N VAL A 408 -5.87 -18.81 12.33
CA VAL A 408 -6.03 -17.57 13.09
C VAL A 408 -6.24 -17.93 14.55
N ARG A 409 -5.35 -17.45 15.44
CA ARG A 409 -5.44 -17.62 16.89
C ARG A 409 -5.79 -16.27 17.52
N PRO A 410 -7.05 -16.07 17.94
CA PRO A 410 -7.45 -14.86 18.63
C PRO A 410 -6.68 -14.72 19.95
N ALA A 411 -6.33 -13.49 20.27
CA ALA A 411 -5.86 -13.09 21.58
C ALA A 411 -6.57 -11.79 21.97
N ALA A 412 -6.76 -11.59 23.27
CA ALA A 412 -7.36 -10.37 23.79
C ALA A 412 -6.52 -9.69 24.89
N PRO A 413 -5.19 -9.54 24.71
CA PRO A 413 -4.40 -8.81 25.68
C PRO A 413 -4.88 -7.36 25.72
N TYR A 414 -4.78 -6.74 26.90
CA TYR A 414 -5.15 -5.34 27.10
C TYR A 414 -6.62 -4.99 26.77
N GLY A 415 -7.50 -5.99 26.64
CA GLY A 415 -8.92 -5.81 26.33
C GLY A 415 -9.24 -5.54 24.85
N ARG A 416 -8.32 -5.87 23.93
CA ARG A 416 -8.49 -5.67 22.48
C ARG A 416 -8.47 -7.00 21.74
N GLU A 417 -9.45 -7.24 20.87
CA GLU A 417 -9.45 -8.44 20.02
C GLU A 417 -8.42 -8.30 18.90
N LEU A 418 -7.39 -9.14 18.93
CA LEU A 418 -6.35 -9.25 17.92
C LEU A 418 -6.13 -10.73 17.60
N ALA A 419 -5.28 -11.05 16.62
CA ALA A 419 -5.00 -12.45 16.34
C ALA A 419 -3.60 -12.70 15.77
N LEU A 420 -2.99 -13.80 16.19
CA LEU A 420 -1.84 -14.37 15.50
C LEU A 420 -2.36 -15.19 14.31
N LYS A 421 -2.05 -14.75 13.10
CA LYS A 421 -2.18 -15.59 11.90
C LYS A 421 -0.89 -16.41 11.79
N LEU A 422 -0.98 -17.73 11.78
CA LEU A 422 0.16 -18.64 11.88
C LEU A 422 0.12 -19.69 10.77
N THR A 423 1.23 -19.87 10.05
CA THR A 423 1.37 -20.96 9.08
C THR A 423 1.61 -22.30 9.78
N LEU A 424 0.72 -23.26 9.55
CA LEU A 424 0.72 -24.57 10.21
C LEU A 424 1.04 -25.75 9.28
N ALA A 425 0.83 -25.56 7.98
CA ALA A 425 0.98 -26.63 7.02
C ALA A 425 1.21 -26.10 5.60
N GLU A 426 1.70 -26.99 4.76
CA GLU A 426 1.67 -26.86 3.31
C GLU A 426 0.57 -27.76 2.73
N TRP A 427 0.03 -27.40 1.57
CA TRP A 427 -0.93 -28.22 0.85
C TRP A 427 -0.39 -28.59 -0.54
N LEU A 428 -0.73 -29.80 -0.97
CA LEU A 428 -0.40 -30.36 -2.27
C LEU A 428 -1.68 -30.67 -3.03
N VAL A 429 -1.65 -30.49 -4.35
CA VAL A 429 -2.74 -30.93 -5.23
C VAL A 429 -2.68 -32.45 -5.40
N ALA A 430 -3.83 -33.08 -5.62
CA ALA A 430 -3.97 -34.47 -6.02
C ALA A 430 -2.83 -34.96 -6.94
N GLY A 431 -2.22 -36.09 -6.57
CA GLY A 431 -1.03 -36.63 -7.24
C GLY A 431 0.30 -36.06 -6.74
N GLY A 432 0.30 -35.33 -5.61
CA GLY A 432 1.50 -34.84 -4.93
C GLY A 432 2.16 -33.63 -5.59
N ARG A 433 1.43 -32.86 -6.40
CA ARG A 433 1.99 -31.68 -7.10
C ARG A 433 2.11 -30.50 -6.13
N HIS A 434 3.32 -29.96 -6.00
CA HIS A 434 3.61 -28.77 -5.22
C HIS A 434 3.13 -27.50 -5.93
N VAL A 435 2.40 -26.63 -5.21
CA VAL A 435 1.91 -25.34 -5.72
C VAL A 435 2.66 -24.17 -5.12
N GLN A 436 3.21 -24.33 -3.92
CA GLN A 436 4.02 -23.29 -3.26
C GLN A 436 5.12 -22.82 -4.21
N THR A 437 5.21 -21.50 -4.42
CA THR A 437 6.13 -20.79 -5.33
C THR A 437 6.10 -21.17 -6.81
N ALA A 438 5.36 -22.20 -7.22
CA ALA A 438 5.14 -22.55 -8.63
C ALA A 438 3.85 -21.94 -9.18
N GLY A 439 2.74 -22.14 -8.46
CA GLY A 439 1.38 -21.89 -8.96
C GLY A 439 0.81 -23.07 -9.76
N VAL A 440 -0.46 -22.99 -10.10
CA VAL A 440 -1.17 -23.84 -11.05
C VAL A 440 -0.86 -23.33 -12.45
N VAL A 441 -0.17 -24.15 -13.24
CA VAL A 441 0.09 -23.87 -14.66
C VAL A 441 -1.16 -24.24 -15.47
N PRO A 442 -1.72 -23.31 -16.27
CA PRO A 442 -2.93 -23.58 -17.06
C PRO A 442 -2.66 -24.58 -18.20
N ASP A 443 -3.69 -25.34 -18.58
CA ASP A 443 -3.65 -26.21 -19.76
C ASP A 443 -3.58 -25.41 -21.08
N VAL A 444 -4.21 -24.23 -21.06
CA VAL A 444 -4.14 -23.22 -22.12
C VAL A 444 -3.72 -21.88 -21.54
N MET A 445 -2.47 -21.50 -21.80
CA MET A 445 -1.90 -20.23 -21.38
C MET A 445 -2.36 -19.09 -22.30
N LEU A 446 -2.99 -18.08 -21.72
CA LEU A 446 -3.43 -16.88 -22.41
C LEU A 446 -2.43 -15.74 -22.20
N GLN A 447 -1.94 -15.17 -23.29
CA GLN A 447 -1.03 -14.03 -23.27
C GLN A 447 -1.70 -12.82 -23.94
N PRO A 448 -2.02 -11.75 -23.21
CA PRO A 448 -2.57 -10.54 -23.81
C PRO A 448 -1.52 -9.77 -24.61
N VAL A 449 -1.96 -9.16 -25.72
CA VAL A 449 -1.24 -8.14 -26.47
C VAL A 449 -1.97 -6.82 -26.31
N GLU A 450 -1.32 -5.86 -25.67
CA GLU A 450 -1.81 -4.48 -25.53
C GLU A 450 -1.02 -3.57 -26.46
N LEU A 451 -1.70 -2.86 -27.35
CA LEU A 451 -1.05 -1.79 -28.12
C LEU A 451 -0.94 -0.54 -27.26
N SER A 452 0.22 0.12 -27.30
CA SER A 452 0.35 1.41 -26.62
C SER A 452 -0.21 2.55 -27.48
N GLY A 453 -0.36 3.74 -26.89
CA GLY A 453 -0.64 4.96 -27.65
C GLY A 453 0.57 5.52 -28.42
N VAL A 454 1.72 4.85 -28.34
CA VAL A 454 2.99 5.23 -28.97
C VAL A 454 3.24 4.27 -30.14
N ALA A 455 3.36 4.82 -31.35
CA ALA A 455 3.55 4.02 -32.55
C ALA A 455 4.79 3.11 -32.44
N GLY A 456 4.58 1.82 -32.68
CA GLY A 456 5.63 0.81 -32.60
C GLY A 456 6.10 0.44 -31.20
N VAL A 457 5.34 0.79 -30.16
CA VAL A 457 5.50 0.27 -28.80
C VAL A 457 4.24 -0.52 -28.45
N ALA A 458 4.41 -1.73 -27.95
CA ALA A 458 3.33 -2.61 -27.51
C ALA A 458 3.74 -3.33 -26.23
N ARG A 459 2.82 -4.08 -25.62
CA ARG A 459 3.12 -5.12 -24.64
C ARG A 459 2.66 -6.42 -25.28
N PHE A 460 3.56 -7.10 -25.96
CA PHE A 460 3.30 -8.31 -26.72
C PHE A 460 3.75 -9.55 -25.95
N TYR A 461 5.02 -9.59 -25.55
CA TYR A 461 5.63 -10.69 -24.80
C TYR A 461 5.89 -10.34 -23.35
N ASP A 462 5.20 -9.33 -22.82
CA ASP A 462 5.26 -8.86 -21.42
C ASP A 462 4.67 -9.89 -20.43
N GLN A 463 5.14 -11.14 -20.50
CA GLN A 463 4.92 -12.17 -19.50
C GLN A 463 5.55 -11.72 -18.19
N GLU A 464 6.72 -11.11 -18.26
CA GLU A 464 7.44 -10.55 -17.12
C GLU A 464 6.60 -9.57 -16.30
N ARG A 465 5.65 -8.80 -16.85
CA ARG A 465 4.73 -8.01 -16.01
C ARG A 465 3.94 -8.87 -15.04
N PHE A 466 3.41 -10.00 -15.51
CA PHE A 466 2.66 -10.94 -14.67
C PHE A 466 3.60 -11.68 -13.73
N GLU A 467 4.80 -12.05 -14.20
CA GLU A 467 5.80 -12.69 -13.35
C GLU A 467 6.36 -11.74 -12.31
N ARG A 468 6.59 -10.46 -12.61
CA ARG A 468 7.00 -9.40 -11.68
C ARG A 468 5.87 -9.05 -10.72
N ALA A 469 4.61 -9.09 -11.14
CA ALA A 469 3.49 -8.91 -10.21
C ALA A 469 3.43 -10.07 -9.20
N ARG A 470 3.57 -11.30 -9.72
CA ARG A 470 3.68 -12.53 -8.92
C ARG A 470 4.94 -12.54 -8.05
N GLU A 471 6.08 -12.09 -8.56
CA GLU A 471 7.38 -12.09 -7.89
C GLU A 471 7.48 -10.98 -6.86
N ARG A 472 7.10 -9.73 -7.16
CA ARG A 472 6.98 -8.66 -6.14
C ARG A 472 6.10 -9.09 -4.98
N SER A 473 5.06 -9.87 -5.28
CA SER A 473 4.23 -10.47 -4.25
C SER A 473 4.95 -11.63 -3.56
N ARG A 474 5.68 -12.50 -4.28
CA ARG A 474 6.45 -13.66 -3.77
C ARG A 474 7.76 -13.35 -3.04
N VAL A 475 8.40 -12.19 -3.20
CA VAL A 475 9.61 -11.84 -2.41
C VAL A 475 9.27 -11.73 -0.91
N ALA A 476 7.98 -11.56 -0.59
CA ALA A 476 7.47 -11.79 0.75
C ALA A 476 7.27 -13.29 1.07
N HIS A 477 6.91 -14.14 0.11
CA HIS A 477 6.55 -15.57 0.27
C HIS A 477 7.74 -16.48 0.53
N LEU A 478 7.50 -17.48 1.38
CA LEU A 478 8.37 -18.63 1.61
C LEU A 478 8.89 -19.24 0.30
N PRO A 479 10.20 -19.20 0.00
CA PRO A 479 10.82 -20.31 -0.72
C PRO A 479 10.76 -21.53 0.21
N SER A 480 10.21 -22.67 -0.19
CA SER A 480 10.10 -23.84 0.71
C SER A 480 11.46 -24.19 1.34
N ALA A 481 11.52 -24.52 2.63
CA ALA A 481 12.75 -25.09 3.20
C ALA A 481 13.05 -26.45 2.57
N ALA A 482 14.33 -26.68 2.30
CA ALA A 482 14.95 -27.97 1.96
C ALA A 482 14.33 -28.82 0.82
N HIS A 483 13.31 -28.33 0.12
CA HIS A 483 12.77 -28.92 -1.10
C HIS A 483 12.93 -27.92 -2.22
N GLU A 484 13.52 -28.42 -3.30
CA GLU A 484 14.23 -27.70 -4.35
C GLU A 484 13.56 -26.39 -4.78
N LEU A 485 14.40 -25.43 -5.19
CA LEU A 485 14.09 -24.49 -6.26
C LEU A 485 13.72 -25.28 -7.52
N SER A 486 12.59 -25.97 -7.50
CA SER A 486 11.83 -26.29 -8.69
C SER A 486 11.36 -24.91 -9.18
N LYS A 487 12.20 -24.27 -10.00
CA LYS A 487 11.70 -23.46 -11.11
C LYS A 487 10.52 -24.29 -11.65
N GLY A 488 9.29 -23.79 -11.51
CA GLY A 488 8.07 -24.60 -11.65
C GLY A 488 8.18 -25.54 -12.85
N ASP A 489 7.70 -26.78 -12.74
CA ASP A 489 7.97 -27.87 -13.70
C ASP A 489 8.15 -27.32 -15.13
N PRO A 490 9.39 -27.12 -15.61
CA PRO A 490 9.63 -26.46 -16.88
C PRO A 490 9.00 -27.26 -18.02
N THR A 491 8.83 -28.56 -17.79
CA THR A 491 8.17 -29.46 -18.75
C THR A 491 6.67 -29.23 -18.81
N ALA A 492 6.01 -28.77 -17.74
CA ALA A 492 4.59 -28.43 -17.74
C ALA A 492 4.35 -27.09 -18.48
N GLU A 493 5.14 -26.06 -18.20
CA GLU A 493 5.05 -24.78 -18.92
C GLU A 493 5.37 -24.93 -20.41
N GLN A 494 6.37 -25.75 -20.75
CA GLN A 494 6.71 -26.07 -22.15
C GLN A 494 5.63 -26.90 -22.87
N ARG A 495 4.80 -27.65 -22.13
CA ARG A 495 3.68 -28.43 -22.69
C ARG A 495 2.39 -27.62 -22.79
N ALA A 496 2.26 -26.50 -22.09
CA ALA A 496 1.05 -25.69 -22.09
C ALA A 496 0.77 -25.11 -23.48
N ARG A 497 -0.50 -25.15 -23.91
CA ARG A 497 -0.93 -24.58 -25.19
C ARG A 497 -0.98 -23.08 -25.04
N ARG A 498 -0.31 -22.31 -25.90
CA ARG A 498 -0.31 -20.84 -25.80
C ARG A 498 -1.26 -20.20 -26.81
N VAL A 499 -2.11 -19.32 -26.33
CA VAL A 499 -3.00 -18.47 -27.14
C VAL A 499 -2.67 -17.02 -26.82
N THR A 500 -1.96 -16.37 -27.72
CA THR A 500 -1.73 -14.92 -27.68
C THR A 500 -2.95 -14.22 -28.26
N TYR A 501 -3.50 -13.23 -27.57
CA TYR A 501 -4.75 -12.58 -27.96
C TYR A 501 -4.68 -11.05 -27.89
N LEU A 502 -5.44 -10.35 -28.74
CA LEU A 502 -5.48 -8.89 -28.71
C LEU A 502 -6.39 -8.41 -27.57
N ALA A 503 -5.84 -7.65 -26.61
CA ALA A 503 -6.53 -7.17 -25.41
C ALA A 503 -7.45 -5.97 -25.71
N THR A 504 -8.50 -6.20 -26.51
CA THR A 504 -9.51 -5.20 -26.88
C THR A 504 -10.92 -5.71 -26.55
N PRO A 505 -11.84 -4.83 -26.11
CA PRO A 505 -13.24 -5.21 -25.90
C PRO A 505 -14.00 -5.48 -27.20
N GLU A 506 -13.39 -5.22 -28.36
CA GLU A 506 -14.00 -5.50 -29.67
C GLU A 506 -14.21 -7.01 -29.86
N LEU A 507 -15.47 -7.38 -30.08
CA LEU A 507 -15.85 -8.76 -30.36
C LEU A 507 -15.43 -9.18 -31.78
N PRO A 508 -14.98 -10.43 -31.98
CA PRO A 508 -14.72 -10.97 -33.31
C PRO A 508 -15.97 -10.90 -34.20
N ALA A 509 -15.77 -10.54 -35.48
CA ALA A 509 -16.86 -10.46 -36.45
C ALA A 509 -17.62 -11.80 -36.60
N SER A 510 -16.92 -12.93 -36.44
CA SER A 510 -17.51 -14.27 -36.44
C SER A 510 -18.51 -14.47 -35.30
N LEU A 511 -18.18 -14.00 -34.09
CA LEU A 511 -19.04 -14.11 -32.91
C LEU A 511 -20.27 -13.21 -33.03
N VAL A 512 -20.08 -11.97 -33.49
CA VAL A 512 -21.19 -11.02 -33.75
C VAL A 512 -22.12 -11.57 -34.83
N ALA A 513 -21.57 -12.13 -35.92
CA ALA A 513 -22.35 -12.75 -36.98
C ALA A 513 -23.15 -13.96 -36.50
N ALA A 514 -22.56 -14.80 -35.64
CA ALA A 514 -23.24 -15.96 -35.05
C ALA A 514 -24.38 -15.57 -34.09
N ALA A 515 -24.25 -14.46 -33.36
CA ALA A 515 -25.28 -13.96 -32.44
C ALA A 515 -26.51 -13.37 -33.16
N GLY A 516 -26.32 -12.85 -34.38
CA GLY A 516 -27.37 -12.21 -35.16
C GLY A 516 -27.96 -10.98 -34.44
N ALA A 517 -29.27 -11.01 -34.19
CA ALA A 517 -29.98 -9.93 -33.48
C ALA A 517 -29.99 -10.10 -31.94
N THR A 518 -29.46 -11.21 -31.42
CA THR A 518 -29.47 -11.49 -29.98
C THR A 518 -28.37 -10.69 -29.29
N PRO A 519 -28.68 -9.85 -28.29
CA PRO A 519 -27.66 -9.15 -27.51
C PRO A 519 -26.75 -10.15 -26.81
N LEU A 520 -25.44 -10.01 -27.02
CA LEU A 520 -24.46 -10.82 -26.30
C LEU A 520 -24.29 -10.29 -24.87
N PRO A 521 -24.08 -11.17 -23.87
CA PRO A 521 -23.72 -10.77 -22.52
C PRO A 521 -22.47 -9.88 -22.52
N ARG A 522 -22.46 -8.85 -21.66
CA ARG A 522 -21.33 -7.90 -21.56
C ARG A 522 -20.03 -8.58 -21.16
N GLU A 523 -20.11 -9.71 -20.47
CA GLU A 523 -19.00 -10.54 -20.02
C GLU A 523 -18.15 -11.02 -21.21
N LEU A 524 -18.75 -11.24 -22.38
CA LEU A 524 -18.00 -11.65 -23.58
C LEU A 524 -17.14 -10.53 -24.19
N ALA A 525 -17.29 -9.28 -23.71
CA ALA A 525 -16.36 -8.20 -24.07
C ALA A 525 -14.99 -8.38 -23.41
N ASP A 526 -14.89 -9.18 -22.33
CA ASP A 526 -13.61 -9.64 -21.81
C ASP A 526 -13.06 -10.75 -22.75
N PRO A 527 -11.90 -10.55 -23.39
CA PRO A 527 -11.33 -11.54 -24.31
C PRO A 527 -11.10 -12.92 -23.70
N GLU A 528 -10.75 -13.01 -22.41
CA GLU A 528 -10.44 -14.28 -21.75
C GLU A 528 -11.73 -15.04 -21.41
N ILE A 529 -12.77 -14.33 -20.95
CA ILE A 529 -14.10 -14.93 -20.78
C ILE A 529 -14.62 -15.43 -22.11
N ARG A 530 -14.44 -14.66 -23.19
CA ARG A 530 -14.81 -15.09 -24.55
C ARG A 530 -14.04 -16.34 -24.99
N ILE A 531 -12.72 -16.38 -24.80
CA ILE A 531 -11.89 -17.53 -25.16
C ILE A 531 -12.31 -18.77 -24.35
N ALA A 532 -12.54 -18.63 -23.04
CA ALA A 532 -13.04 -19.71 -22.19
C ALA A 532 -14.44 -20.19 -22.60
N PHE A 533 -15.32 -19.26 -22.99
CA PHE A 533 -16.63 -19.56 -23.53
C PHE A 533 -16.55 -20.37 -24.82
N GLU A 534 -15.75 -19.93 -25.80
CA GLU A 534 -15.57 -20.66 -27.06
C GLU A 534 -15.00 -22.06 -26.83
N LEU A 535 -14.05 -22.18 -25.89
CA LEU A 535 -13.48 -23.46 -25.50
C LEU A 535 -14.53 -24.38 -24.85
N ALA A 536 -15.30 -23.88 -23.88
CA ALA A 536 -16.37 -24.65 -23.23
C ALA A 536 -17.43 -25.11 -24.24
N ARG A 537 -17.82 -24.23 -25.17
CA ARG A 537 -18.79 -24.52 -26.24
C ARG A 537 -18.30 -25.64 -27.16
N GLU A 538 -17.02 -25.64 -27.55
CA GLU A 538 -16.48 -26.66 -28.43
C GLU A 538 -16.22 -27.99 -27.73
N LEU A 539 -15.74 -27.96 -26.48
CA LEU A 539 -15.58 -29.16 -25.65
C LEU A 539 -16.91 -29.85 -25.34
N ALA A 540 -18.04 -29.12 -25.37
CA ALA A 540 -19.37 -29.70 -25.20
C ALA A 540 -19.82 -30.58 -26.38
N THR A 541 -19.07 -30.60 -27.48
CA THR A 541 -19.31 -31.49 -28.62
C THR A 541 -18.54 -32.79 -28.44
N ALA A 542 -19.26 -33.90 -28.24
CA ALA A 542 -18.70 -35.19 -27.84
C ALA A 542 -17.64 -35.73 -28.83
N LYS A 543 -16.37 -35.76 -28.40
CA LYS A 543 -15.29 -36.54 -29.04
C LYS A 543 -14.59 -37.41 -27.98
N PRO A 544 -14.11 -38.61 -28.34
CA PRO A 544 -13.55 -39.57 -27.38
C PRO A 544 -12.15 -39.21 -26.84
N ASP A 545 -11.48 -38.19 -27.39
CA ASP A 545 -10.17 -37.72 -26.91
C ASP A 545 -10.17 -36.20 -26.64
N ARG A 546 -10.22 -35.83 -25.36
CA ARG A 546 -10.26 -34.45 -24.86
C ARG A 546 -8.96 -33.68 -25.15
N ALA A 547 -7.81 -34.35 -25.16
CA ALA A 547 -6.52 -33.70 -25.39
C ALA A 547 -6.38 -33.24 -26.84
N THR A 548 -6.66 -34.13 -27.81
CA THR A 548 -6.67 -33.78 -29.24
C THR A 548 -7.69 -32.71 -29.57
N GLN A 549 -8.87 -32.74 -28.92
CA GLN A 549 -9.87 -31.68 -29.10
C GLN A 549 -9.33 -30.35 -28.58
N LEU A 550 -8.74 -30.32 -27.38
CA LEU A 550 -8.14 -29.12 -26.81
C LEU A 550 -7.04 -28.54 -27.72
N ASP A 551 -6.15 -29.38 -28.27
CA ASP A 551 -5.13 -28.96 -29.24
C ASP A 551 -5.72 -28.26 -30.47
N ALA A 552 -6.74 -28.86 -31.07
CA ALA A 552 -7.37 -28.32 -32.27
C ALA A 552 -8.07 -26.98 -32.00
N VAL A 553 -8.76 -26.86 -30.86
CA VAL A 553 -9.46 -25.62 -30.48
C VAL A 553 -8.47 -24.52 -30.13
N SER A 554 -7.45 -24.80 -29.32
CA SER A 554 -6.41 -23.83 -28.95
C SER A 554 -5.65 -23.32 -30.18
N TRP A 555 -5.29 -24.19 -31.13
CA TRP A 555 -4.61 -23.79 -32.36
C TRP A 555 -5.48 -22.89 -33.25
N ARG A 556 -6.77 -23.23 -33.41
CA ARG A 556 -7.75 -22.39 -34.13
C ARG A 556 -7.86 -21.01 -33.50
N LEU A 557 -8.06 -20.95 -32.18
CA LEU A 557 -8.18 -19.69 -31.44
C LEU A 557 -6.92 -18.84 -31.57
N ALA A 558 -5.74 -19.44 -31.44
CA ALA A 558 -4.47 -18.73 -31.64
C ALA A 558 -4.32 -18.18 -33.07
N ALA A 559 -4.71 -18.95 -34.09
CA ALA A 559 -4.67 -18.49 -35.48
C ALA A 559 -5.65 -17.32 -35.74
N ASP A 560 -6.85 -17.39 -35.17
CA ASP A 560 -7.86 -16.33 -35.29
C ASP A 560 -7.38 -15.02 -34.63
N GLU A 561 -6.75 -15.11 -33.46
CA GLU A 561 -6.18 -13.94 -32.78
C GLU A 561 -4.92 -13.40 -33.44
N GLU A 562 -4.07 -14.25 -34.00
CA GLU A 562 -2.86 -13.84 -34.75
C GLU A 562 -3.21 -12.93 -35.94
N VAL A 563 -4.30 -13.21 -36.66
CA VAL A 563 -4.80 -12.35 -37.74
C VAL A 563 -5.18 -10.97 -37.21
N ARG A 564 -5.82 -10.90 -36.04
CA ARG A 564 -6.22 -9.63 -35.41
C ARG A 564 -5.01 -8.83 -34.94
N ILE A 565 -4.06 -9.50 -34.29
CA ILE A 565 -2.82 -8.89 -33.79
C ILE A 565 -1.99 -8.35 -34.95
N SER A 566 -1.77 -9.15 -35.99
CA SER A 566 -1.04 -8.73 -37.20
C SER A 566 -1.71 -7.54 -37.88
N ALA A 567 -3.04 -7.55 -38.02
CA ALA A 567 -3.78 -6.42 -38.58
C ALA A 567 -3.72 -5.15 -37.71
N ALA A 568 -3.55 -5.30 -36.39
CA ALA A 568 -3.42 -4.19 -35.47
C ALA A 568 -2.01 -3.57 -35.53
N LEU A 569 -0.94 -4.40 -35.54
CA LEU A 569 0.45 -3.95 -35.68
C LEU A 569 0.78 -3.36 -37.05
N ALA A 570 0.15 -3.86 -38.13
CA ALA A 570 0.32 -3.31 -39.47
C ALA A 570 -0.10 -1.83 -39.59
N ARG A 571 -0.91 -1.31 -38.65
CA ARG A 571 -1.27 0.12 -38.59
C ARG A 571 -0.07 1.02 -38.26
N ASP A 572 0.96 0.46 -37.63
CA ASP A 572 2.21 1.11 -37.24
C ASP A 572 3.39 0.72 -38.16
N ASP A 573 3.09 0.20 -39.36
CA ASP A 573 4.06 -0.28 -40.35
C ASP A 573 4.98 -1.39 -39.78
N ILE A 574 4.39 -2.30 -39.01
CA ILE A 574 5.07 -3.46 -38.44
C ILE A 574 4.57 -4.73 -39.10
N ASP A 575 5.44 -5.38 -39.86
CA ASP A 575 5.22 -6.73 -40.38
C ASP A 575 5.50 -7.76 -39.27
N TRP A 576 4.43 -8.35 -38.73
CA TRP A 576 4.48 -9.34 -37.65
C TRP A 576 4.31 -10.80 -38.14
N SER A 577 4.54 -11.03 -39.44
CA SER A 577 4.45 -12.37 -40.05
C SER A 577 5.38 -13.38 -39.37
N SER A 578 4.92 -14.64 -39.30
CA SER A 578 5.73 -15.75 -38.78
C SER A 578 6.82 -16.16 -39.79
N PRO A 579 8.01 -16.59 -39.32
CA PRO A 579 9.07 -17.07 -40.20
C PRO A 579 8.68 -18.39 -40.90
N PRO A 580 9.25 -18.69 -42.08
CA PRO A 580 9.24 -20.03 -42.67
C PRO A 580 9.86 -21.07 -41.72
N ARG A 581 9.47 -22.35 -41.83
CA ARG A 581 10.07 -23.43 -41.02
C ARG A 581 11.54 -23.66 -41.39
N ASP A 582 12.37 -23.95 -40.40
CA ASP A 582 13.77 -24.38 -40.50
C ASP A 582 14.81 -23.32 -40.96
N GLU A 583 14.58 -22.05 -40.63
CA GLU A 583 15.58 -20.98 -40.86
C GLU A 583 16.65 -20.92 -39.75
N PRO A 584 17.93 -20.60 -40.07
CA PRO A 584 18.99 -20.41 -39.09
C PRO A 584 18.71 -19.20 -38.18
N LEU A 585 19.20 -19.26 -36.95
CA LEU A 585 19.08 -18.15 -35.99
C LEU A 585 19.65 -16.85 -36.58
N PRO A 586 18.94 -15.71 -36.41
CA PRO A 586 19.39 -14.43 -36.92
C PRO A 586 20.65 -13.98 -36.21
N GLN A 587 21.50 -13.20 -36.91
CA GLN A 587 22.66 -12.56 -36.31
C GLN A 587 22.35 -11.08 -36.17
N LEU A 588 21.85 -10.69 -35.00
CA LEU A 588 21.45 -9.31 -34.75
C LEU A 588 22.58 -8.52 -34.10
N HIS A 589 22.61 -7.22 -34.37
CA HIS A 589 23.44 -6.27 -33.65
C HIS A 589 22.58 -5.07 -33.28
N ALA A 590 22.54 -4.77 -31.99
CA ALA A 590 21.77 -3.66 -31.44
C ALA A 590 22.70 -2.48 -31.13
N THR A 591 22.18 -1.28 -31.34
CA THR A 591 22.77 -0.05 -30.80
C THR A 591 21.67 0.77 -30.17
N VAL A 592 21.97 1.37 -29.01
CA VAL A 592 21.06 2.26 -28.31
C VAL A 592 21.76 3.60 -28.06
N THR A 593 21.03 4.70 -28.26
CA THR A 593 21.54 6.04 -27.97
C THR A 593 20.44 6.88 -27.35
N VAL A 594 20.76 7.51 -26.23
CA VAL A 594 19.89 8.52 -25.62
C VAL A 594 20.11 9.84 -26.36
N THR A 595 19.08 10.33 -27.02
CA THR A 595 19.11 11.52 -27.87
C THR A 595 18.37 12.69 -27.22
N GLY A 596 18.81 13.92 -27.54
CA GLY A 596 18.28 15.14 -26.93
C GLY A 596 19.34 15.95 -26.18
N LYS A 597 18.89 16.94 -25.41
CA LYS A 597 19.79 17.81 -24.62
C LYS A 597 20.29 17.05 -23.39
N GLN A 598 21.60 17.00 -23.22
CA GLN A 598 22.26 16.38 -22.07
C GLN A 598 22.97 17.43 -21.20
N PRO A 599 23.00 17.28 -19.86
CA PRO A 599 22.23 16.27 -19.11
C PRO A 599 20.72 16.59 -19.16
N ILE A 600 19.88 15.57 -19.02
CA ILE A 600 18.42 15.68 -19.18
C ILE A 600 17.82 16.32 -17.92
N ALA A 601 17.00 17.35 -18.06
CA ALA A 601 16.27 17.89 -16.92
C ALA A 601 15.10 16.97 -16.53
N ALA A 602 14.94 16.67 -15.24
CA ALA A 602 13.77 15.92 -14.76
C ALA A 602 12.47 16.61 -15.18
N GLY A 603 11.52 15.84 -15.74
CA GLY A 603 10.28 16.33 -16.35
C GLY A 603 10.40 16.72 -17.82
N GLU A 604 11.60 16.83 -18.38
CA GLU A 604 11.81 17.05 -19.82
C GLU A 604 11.81 15.71 -20.57
N ALA A 605 11.17 15.69 -21.75
CA ALA A 605 11.20 14.52 -22.61
C ALA A 605 12.53 14.40 -23.35
N PHE A 606 13.02 13.18 -23.54
CA PHE A 606 14.21 12.85 -24.30
C PHE A 606 13.94 11.65 -25.22
N GLY A 607 14.82 11.40 -26.20
CA GLY A 607 14.67 10.28 -27.12
C GLY A 607 15.52 9.08 -26.70
N LEU A 608 15.00 7.88 -26.94
CA LEU A 608 15.75 6.63 -26.97
C LEU A 608 15.71 6.11 -28.40
N THR A 609 16.84 6.20 -29.11
CA THR A 609 17.00 5.68 -30.45
C THR A 609 17.58 4.28 -30.37
N VAL A 610 16.81 3.28 -30.79
CA VAL A 610 17.24 1.88 -30.85
C VAL A 610 17.34 1.48 -32.33
N ALA A 611 18.50 1.00 -32.75
CA ALA A 611 18.71 0.47 -34.09
C ALA A 611 19.16 -0.98 -34.03
N VAL A 612 18.47 -1.82 -34.81
CA VAL A 612 18.76 -3.26 -34.92
C VAL A 612 19.17 -3.57 -36.35
N GLU A 613 20.40 -4.04 -36.51
CA GLU A 613 20.97 -4.50 -37.77
C GLU A 613 20.88 -6.02 -37.84
N ASN A 614 20.30 -6.55 -38.91
CA ASN A 614 20.36 -7.97 -39.21
C ASN A 614 21.60 -8.28 -40.06
N ARG A 615 22.66 -8.79 -39.41
CA ARG A 615 23.91 -9.24 -40.05
C ARG A 615 23.84 -10.68 -40.57
N GLY A 616 22.70 -11.34 -40.41
CA GLY A 616 22.44 -12.67 -40.93
C GLY A 616 22.22 -12.69 -42.45
N SER A 617 22.02 -13.89 -42.99
CA SER A 617 21.78 -14.12 -44.43
C SER A 617 20.30 -14.25 -44.80
N GLN A 618 19.39 -14.23 -43.83
CA GLN A 618 17.95 -14.38 -44.00
C GLN A 618 17.19 -13.28 -43.23
N THR A 619 15.91 -13.10 -43.54
CA THR A 619 15.05 -12.13 -42.85
C THR A 619 14.82 -12.57 -41.40
N ALA A 620 15.05 -11.67 -40.45
CA ALA A 620 14.69 -11.89 -39.05
C ALA A 620 13.23 -11.46 -38.87
N HIS A 621 12.33 -12.39 -38.56
CA HIS A 621 10.90 -12.10 -38.35
C HIS A 621 10.60 -11.85 -36.87
N ARG A 622 9.59 -11.02 -36.56
CA ARG A 622 9.15 -10.74 -35.17
C ARG A 622 10.28 -10.25 -34.25
N VAL A 623 11.11 -9.35 -34.76
CA VAL A 623 12.13 -8.68 -33.98
C VAL A 623 11.47 -7.63 -33.09
N HIS A 624 11.88 -7.60 -31.82
CA HIS A 624 11.48 -6.59 -30.85
C HIS A 624 12.60 -6.37 -29.83
N ALA A 625 12.49 -5.30 -29.05
CA ALA A 625 13.46 -4.96 -28.01
C ALA A 625 12.75 -4.57 -26.72
N ILE A 626 13.28 -4.95 -25.56
CA ILE A 626 12.72 -4.64 -24.25
C ILE A 626 13.74 -3.79 -23.49
N THR A 627 13.31 -2.69 -22.87
CA THR A 627 14.17 -1.91 -21.99
C THR A 627 14.27 -2.53 -20.60
N ASP A 628 15.46 -2.52 -20.01
CA ASP A 628 15.70 -2.84 -18.59
C ASP A 628 16.30 -1.61 -17.89
N CYS A 629 15.60 -1.14 -16.84
CA CYS A 629 16.02 0.01 -16.04
C CYS A 629 15.49 -0.07 -14.60
N VAL A 630 16.25 0.44 -13.63
CA VAL A 630 15.80 0.53 -12.21
C VAL A 630 14.62 1.52 -12.04
N HIS A 631 14.43 2.43 -12.99
CA HIS A 631 13.35 3.41 -12.98
C HIS A 631 12.12 2.87 -13.70
N ASP A 632 11.05 2.59 -12.93
CA ASP A 632 9.78 2.01 -13.42
C ASP A 632 9.23 2.70 -14.69
N GLU A 633 9.41 4.02 -14.85
CA GLU A 633 8.94 4.74 -16.03
C GLU A 633 9.75 4.49 -17.32
N LEU A 634 10.93 3.88 -17.21
CA LEU A 634 11.85 3.55 -18.31
C LEU A 634 12.00 2.03 -18.51
N ASP A 635 11.42 1.23 -17.63
CA ASP A 635 11.57 -0.23 -17.58
C ASP A 635 10.46 -0.98 -18.33
N GLY A 636 10.81 -2.12 -18.94
CA GLY A 636 9.86 -3.02 -19.61
C GLY A 636 9.15 -2.42 -20.83
N ILE A 637 9.75 -1.44 -21.51
CA ILE A 637 9.18 -0.84 -22.72
C ILE A 637 9.53 -1.75 -23.90
N GLU A 638 8.53 -2.43 -24.46
CA GLU A 638 8.70 -3.34 -25.59
C GLU A 638 8.48 -2.60 -26.93
N ILE A 639 9.58 -2.45 -27.67
CA ILE A 639 9.72 -1.71 -28.92
C ILE A 639 9.67 -2.70 -30.09
N MET A 640 8.70 -2.51 -30.98
CA MET A 640 8.38 -3.45 -32.04
C MET A 640 9.11 -3.09 -33.35
N PHE A 641 9.91 -4.03 -33.86
CA PHE A 641 10.61 -3.86 -35.15
C PHE A 641 9.94 -4.67 -36.27
N GLY A 642 9.42 -5.86 -35.98
CA GLY A 642 8.79 -6.74 -36.97
C GLY A 642 9.84 -7.48 -37.82
N ALA A 643 9.57 -7.61 -39.12
CA ALA A 643 10.51 -8.25 -40.05
C ALA A 643 11.67 -7.32 -40.44
N ILE A 644 12.92 -7.80 -40.31
CA ILE A 644 14.15 -7.11 -40.72
C ILE A 644 14.87 -7.95 -41.78
N ALA A 645 14.89 -7.47 -43.02
CA ALA A 645 15.59 -8.13 -44.12
C ALA A 645 17.10 -8.29 -43.85
N ALA A 646 17.71 -9.33 -44.43
CA ALA A 646 19.15 -9.56 -44.34
C ALA A 646 19.96 -8.33 -44.80
N GLY A 647 20.91 -7.89 -43.99
CA GLY A 647 21.74 -6.70 -44.23
C GLY A 647 21.01 -5.37 -44.01
N ALA A 648 19.75 -5.37 -43.59
CA ALA A 648 19.01 -4.15 -43.29
C ALA A 648 19.20 -3.73 -41.82
N THR A 649 19.06 -2.43 -41.58
CA THR A 649 18.95 -1.84 -40.24
C THR A 649 17.60 -1.17 -40.13
N VAL A 650 16.86 -1.46 -39.06
CA VAL A 650 15.64 -0.75 -38.71
C VAL A 650 15.91 0.05 -37.45
N THR A 651 15.45 1.30 -37.43
CA THR A 651 15.61 2.22 -36.29
C THR A 651 14.25 2.64 -35.78
N ARG A 652 14.08 2.65 -34.46
CA ARG A 652 12.90 3.16 -33.76
C ARG A 652 13.33 4.23 -32.77
N ASP A 653 12.59 5.33 -32.75
CA ASP A 653 12.77 6.44 -31.82
C ASP A 653 11.61 6.48 -30.83
N VAL A 654 11.88 6.26 -29.55
CA VAL A 654 10.90 6.32 -28.47
C VAL A 654 11.10 7.59 -27.67
N LYS A 655 10.03 8.32 -27.39
CA LYS A 655 10.09 9.48 -26.49
C LYS A 655 9.86 9.03 -25.05
N LEU A 656 10.85 9.26 -24.21
CA LEU A 656 10.83 8.95 -22.78
C LEU A 656 10.83 10.25 -21.98
N HIS A 657 10.47 10.17 -20.71
CA HIS A 657 10.67 11.24 -19.74
C HIS A 657 10.85 10.63 -18.36
N VAL A 658 11.65 11.28 -17.54
CA VAL A 658 11.71 11.00 -16.11
C VAL A 658 10.85 12.02 -15.39
N MET A 659 10.17 11.59 -14.34
CA MET A 659 9.21 12.46 -13.65
C MET A 659 9.91 13.62 -12.92
N PRO A 660 9.29 14.81 -12.82
CA PRO A 660 9.93 16.01 -12.28
C PRO A 660 10.28 15.93 -10.78
N TRP A 661 9.70 14.98 -10.05
CA TRP A 661 10.01 14.74 -8.63
C TRP A 661 11.28 13.94 -8.40
N HIS A 662 12.00 13.49 -9.43
CA HIS A 662 13.31 12.83 -9.25
C HIS A 662 14.40 13.84 -8.87
N SER A 663 15.29 13.43 -7.97
CA SER A 663 16.54 14.15 -7.73
C SER A 663 17.54 13.85 -8.86
N ALA A 664 18.72 14.47 -8.82
CA ALA A 664 19.74 14.17 -9.83
C ALA A 664 20.25 12.72 -9.68
N PHE A 665 20.45 12.04 -10.80
CA PHE A 665 20.99 10.68 -10.85
C PHE A 665 21.67 10.37 -12.17
N THR A 666 22.54 9.36 -12.17
CA THR A 666 23.14 8.78 -13.37
C THR A 666 22.78 7.31 -13.37
N ASP A 667 22.27 6.79 -14.48
CA ASP A 667 21.93 5.37 -14.60
C ASP A 667 22.06 4.88 -16.05
N ALA A 668 21.92 3.59 -16.25
CA ALA A 668 21.92 2.93 -17.55
C ALA A 668 20.49 2.54 -17.98
N ILE A 669 20.26 2.54 -19.29
CA ILE A 669 19.14 1.82 -19.92
C ILE A 669 19.76 0.71 -20.75
N ASP A 670 19.44 -0.52 -20.38
CA ASP A 670 19.75 -1.70 -21.16
C ASP A 670 18.60 -1.98 -22.13
N VAL A 671 18.96 -2.49 -23.32
CA VAL A 671 18.02 -2.83 -24.38
C VAL A 671 18.35 -4.23 -24.88
N ASP A 672 17.44 -5.14 -24.57
CA ASP A 672 17.54 -6.56 -24.91
C ASP A 672 16.68 -6.84 -26.13
N VAL A 673 17.31 -7.26 -27.23
CA VAL A 673 16.65 -7.56 -28.51
C VAL A 673 16.38 -9.04 -28.59
N HIS A 674 15.15 -9.38 -28.98
CA HIS A 674 14.68 -10.75 -29.12
C HIS A 674 13.99 -11.00 -30.46
N VAL A 675 14.02 -12.25 -30.90
CA VAL A 675 13.28 -12.78 -32.05
C VAL A 675 12.21 -13.75 -31.59
N GLY A 676 10.94 -13.34 -31.76
CA GLY A 676 9.81 -14.11 -31.24
C GLY A 676 9.74 -14.05 -29.71
N LEU A 677 9.51 -15.19 -29.06
CA LEU A 677 9.38 -15.25 -27.60
C LEU A 677 10.74 -14.94 -26.93
N PRO A 678 10.81 -14.00 -25.97
CA PRO A 678 12.02 -13.71 -25.21
C PRO A 678 12.60 -14.98 -24.54
N GLY A 679 13.89 -15.19 -24.74
CA GLY A 679 14.68 -16.22 -24.06
C GLY A 679 15.47 -15.63 -22.89
N ALA A 680 16.15 -16.49 -22.13
CA ALA A 680 16.99 -16.07 -21.01
C ALA A 680 18.25 -15.29 -21.44
N GLU A 681 18.69 -15.47 -22.69
CA GLU A 681 19.76 -14.69 -23.32
C GLU A 681 19.14 -13.90 -24.49
N PRO A 682 19.44 -12.60 -24.62
CA PRO A 682 18.98 -11.81 -25.76
C PRO A 682 19.73 -12.18 -27.05
N ASP A 683 19.07 -12.00 -28.19
CA ASP A 683 19.67 -12.19 -29.52
C ASP A 683 20.67 -11.05 -29.85
N ALA A 684 20.50 -9.88 -29.23
CA ALA A 684 21.48 -8.82 -29.15
C ALA A 684 21.17 -7.90 -27.96
N GLU A 685 22.21 -7.33 -27.34
CA GLU A 685 22.07 -6.38 -26.22
C GLU A 685 22.75 -5.05 -26.56
N ALA A 686 22.26 -3.96 -25.98
CA ALA A 686 22.94 -2.68 -26.04
C ALA A 686 22.64 -1.84 -24.78
N ARG A 687 23.64 -1.10 -24.30
CA ARG A 687 23.54 -0.24 -23.11
C ARG A 687 23.76 1.23 -23.45
N ALA A 688 22.94 2.13 -22.92
CA ALA A 688 23.21 3.57 -22.93
C ALA A 688 23.19 4.16 -21.52
N MET A 689 24.21 4.96 -21.21
CA MET A 689 24.24 5.78 -20.00
C MET A 689 23.47 7.08 -20.22
N PHE A 690 22.79 7.55 -19.18
CA PHE A 690 22.16 8.87 -19.16
C PHE A 690 22.30 9.54 -17.79
N GLU A 691 22.14 10.86 -17.79
CA GLU A 691 22.20 11.68 -16.58
C GLU A 691 20.94 12.54 -16.48
N ILE A 692 20.27 12.47 -15.33
CA ILE A 692 19.15 13.32 -14.97
C ILE A 692 19.62 14.40 -14.00
N VAL A 693 19.28 15.65 -14.29
CA VAL A 693 19.39 16.78 -13.36
C VAL A 693 18.03 17.05 -12.74
N GLY A 694 17.94 16.88 -11.43
CA GLY A 694 16.74 17.24 -10.67
C GLY A 694 16.51 18.76 -10.63
N ALA A 695 15.25 19.19 -10.62
CA ALA A 695 14.91 20.60 -10.44
C ALA A 695 15.30 21.10 -9.04
N PRO A 696 15.69 22.38 -8.88
CA PRO A 696 15.83 22.99 -7.55
C PRO A 696 14.56 22.80 -6.74
N ARG A 697 14.69 22.40 -5.47
CA ARG A 697 13.54 22.08 -4.61
C ARG A 697 13.02 23.30 -3.86
N PRO A 698 11.70 23.45 -3.70
CA PRO A 698 11.14 24.42 -2.77
C PRO A 698 11.41 23.96 -1.33
N SER A 699 11.39 24.91 -0.39
CA SER A 699 11.35 24.61 1.03
C SER A 699 10.10 25.27 1.60
N LEU A 700 9.02 24.50 1.57
CA LEU A 700 7.72 24.95 2.04
C LEU A 700 7.73 25.05 3.56
N ALA A 701 7.09 26.09 4.08
CA ALA A 701 6.95 26.34 5.51
C ALA A 701 5.67 27.17 5.72
N TYR A 702 5.12 27.18 6.93
CA TYR A 702 3.95 28.00 7.20
C TYR A 702 3.89 28.54 8.62
N GLU A 703 3.22 29.69 8.73
CA GLU A 703 2.71 30.22 9.99
C GLU A 703 1.19 30.11 10.04
N TYR A 704 0.60 29.99 11.23
CA TYR A 704 -0.85 29.85 11.41
C TYR A 704 -1.35 30.53 12.69
N TRP A 705 -2.62 30.94 12.69
CA TRP A 705 -3.31 31.54 13.83
C TRP A 705 -4.83 31.40 13.71
N ILE A 706 -5.54 31.67 14.80
CA ILE A 706 -7.00 31.70 14.84
C ILE A 706 -7.50 33.13 14.69
N VAL A 707 -8.52 33.32 13.84
CA VAL A 707 -9.30 34.56 13.78
C VAL A 707 -10.71 34.27 14.27
N ASP A 708 -10.98 34.70 15.48
CA ASP A 708 -12.24 34.53 16.22
C ASP A 708 -12.95 35.88 16.51
N ASP A 709 -12.31 37.02 16.25
CA ASP A 709 -12.93 38.34 16.36
C ASP A 709 -13.78 38.66 15.11
N PRO A 710 -15.12 38.82 15.24
CA PRO A 710 -16.00 39.17 14.12
C PRO A 710 -15.62 40.51 13.45
N ALA A 711 -15.01 41.44 14.19
CA ALA A 711 -14.58 42.73 13.65
C ALA A 711 -13.34 42.61 12.74
N LEU A 712 -12.57 41.53 12.86
CA LEU A 712 -11.36 41.28 12.06
C LEU A 712 -11.60 40.28 10.92
N ALA A 713 -12.72 39.57 10.92
CA ALA A 713 -13.05 38.58 9.90
C ALA A 713 -13.03 39.14 8.46
N ALA A 714 -13.41 40.42 8.26
CA ALA A 714 -13.44 41.06 6.95
C ALA A 714 -12.04 41.35 6.36
N VAL A 715 -11.01 41.40 7.21
CA VAL A 715 -9.61 41.63 6.79
C VAL A 715 -8.76 40.37 6.89
N ALA A 716 -9.32 39.25 7.37
CA ALA A 716 -8.65 37.96 7.45
C ALA A 716 -8.34 37.38 6.06
N PRO A 717 -7.38 36.43 5.94
CA PRO A 717 -7.16 35.73 4.68
C PRO A 717 -8.43 35.05 4.18
N ALA A 718 -8.57 34.98 2.85
CA ALA A 718 -9.76 34.41 2.22
C ALA A 718 -9.83 32.90 2.41
N ARG A 719 -11.06 32.38 2.58
CA ARG A 719 -11.35 30.94 2.48
C ARG A 719 -11.16 30.46 1.03
N PRO A 720 -10.73 29.20 0.81
CA PRO A 720 -10.47 28.68 -0.53
C PRO A 720 -11.76 28.52 -1.33
N LEU A 721 -11.71 28.82 -2.62
CA LEU A 721 -12.81 28.47 -3.51
C LEU A 721 -12.87 26.94 -3.70
N PRO A 722 -14.06 26.34 -3.73
CA PRO A 722 -14.28 24.98 -4.19
C PRO A 722 -13.62 24.72 -5.55
N GLU A 723 -13.12 23.50 -5.77
CA GLU A 723 -12.48 23.09 -7.03
C GLU A 723 -13.41 23.22 -8.24
N ASP A 724 -14.72 23.09 -8.03
CA ASP A 724 -15.75 23.25 -9.07
C ASP A 724 -16.11 24.72 -9.37
N GLY A 725 -15.45 25.68 -8.69
CA GLY A 725 -15.68 27.12 -8.84
C GLY A 725 -16.98 27.62 -8.22
N SER A 726 -17.70 26.79 -7.46
CA SER A 726 -18.92 27.20 -6.77
C SER A 726 -18.66 28.21 -5.64
N ALA A 727 -19.67 28.97 -5.24
CA ALA A 727 -19.55 29.88 -4.11
C ALA A 727 -19.58 29.10 -2.79
N LEU A 728 -18.67 29.44 -1.87
CA LEU A 728 -18.69 28.90 -0.51
C LEU A 728 -19.99 29.24 0.22
N ALA A 729 -20.41 28.34 1.10
CA ALA A 729 -21.44 28.66 2.09
C ALA A 729 -20.98 29.86 2.94
N PRO A 730 -21.86 30.86 3.20
CA PRO A 730 -21.54 31.96 4.08
C PRO A 730 -21.14 31.45 5.47
N MET A 731 -20.06 31.99 6.00
CA MET A 731 -19.60 31.73 7.36
C MET A 731 -19.45 33.05 8.09
N THR A 732 -20.13 33.18 9.22
CA THR A 732 -19.98 34.31 10.13
C THR A 732 -19.04 33.88 11.24
N VAL A 733 -17.92 34.59 11.37
CA VAL A 733 -17.00 34.39 12.49
C VAL A 733 -17.71 34.81 13.78
N THR A 734 -17.63 33.97 14.80
CA THR A 734 -18.18 34.21 16.13
C THR A 734 -17.14 33.81 17.16
N GLY A 735 -16.76 34.74 18.03
CA GLY A 735 -15.82 34.53 19.12
C GLY A 735 -15.56 35.81 19.91
N ASN A 736 -14.57 35.80 20.81
CA ASN A 736 -14.27 36.88 21.74
C ASN A 736 -12.99 37.68 21.40
N GLY A 737 -12.25 37.25 20.37
CA GLY A 737 -11.04 37.88 19.87
C GLY A 737 -9.79 37.54 20.67
N ASP A 738 -9.77 36.38 21.35
CA ASP A 738 -8.68 35.91 22.19
C ASP A 738 -7.74 34.91 21.50
N GLY A 739 -8.03 34.51 20.25
CA GLY A 739 -7.21 33.57 19.49
C GLY A 739 -7.19 32.14 20.04
N MET A 740 -8.07 31.81 20.98
CA MET A 740 -8.30 30.46 21.50
C MET A 740 -9.57 29.88 20.88
N LEU A 741 -9.89 28.61 21.21
CA LEU A 741 -11.09 27.95 20.74
C LEU A 741 -12.05 27.72 21.92
N GLN A 742 -13.34 27.97 21.71
CA GLN A 742 -14.38 27.82 22.71
C GLN A 742 -15.60 27.09 22.11
N PRO A 743 -16.40 26.37 22.93
CA PRO A 743 -17.58 25.65 22.44
C PRO A 743 -18.59 26.57 21.73
N GLY A 744 -19.09 26.13 20.58
CA GLY A 744 -20.08 26.85 19.77
C GLY A 744 -19.50 27.96 18.88
N GLU A 745 -18.19 28.20 18.91
CA GLU A 745 -17.56 29.22 18.07
C GLU A 745 -17.42 28.80 16.60
N ARG A 746 -17.31 29.81 15.74
CA ARG A 746 -17.05 29.68 14.31
C ARG A 746 -15.87 30.59 14.01
N VAL A 747 -14.74 30.01 13.69
CA VAL A 747 -13.46 30.73 13.58
C VAL A 747 -12.79 30.44 12.24
N LEU A 748 -11.81 31.25 11.87
CA LEU A 748 -10.92 30.96 10.74
C LEU A 748 -9.57 30.48 11.26
N LEU A 749 -9.13 29.30 10.79
CA LEU A 749 -7.73 28.90 10.87
C LEU A 749 -6.99 29.55 9.70
N ALA A 750 -6.37 30.70 9.96
CA ALA A 750 -5.60 31.42 8.98
C ALA A 750 -4.15 30.90 8.92
N TYR A 751 -3.54 30.98 7.74
CA TYR A 751 -2.15 30.60 7.54
C TYR A 751 -1.46 31.48 6.49
N VAL A 752 -0.13 31.54 6.56
CA VAL A 752 0.73 32.04 5.48
C VAL A 752 1.68 30.94 5.07
N ALA A 753 1.58 30.50 3.82
CA ALA A 753 2.50 29.58 3.19
C ALA A 753 3.72 30.35 2.65
N HIS A 754 4.92 29.83 2.93
CA HIS A 754 6.19 30.39 2.52
C HIS A 754 6.97 29.38 1.69
N ASN A 755 7.76 29.87 0.73
CA ASN A 755 8.81 29.09 0.10
C ASN A 755 10.18 29.70 0.42
N PHE A 756 10.93 29.06 1.31
CA PHE A 756 12.30 29.45 1.67
C PHE A 756 13.37 28.74 0.82
N GLY A 757 12.96 27.84 -0.07
CA GLY A 757 13.88 27.06 -0.88
C GLY A 757 14.31 27.79 -2.14
N PRO A 758 15.39 27.31 -2.79
CA PRO A 758 15.89 27.89 -4.03
C PRO A 758 15.00 27.58 -5.25
N GLY A 759 14.13 26.57 -5.17
CA GLY A 759 13.24 26.16 -6.26
C GLY A 759 11.84 26.74 -6.17
N THR A 760 11.17 26.90 -7.32
CA THR A 760 9.74 27.22 -7.36
C THR A 760 8.93 25.98 -7.05
N SER A 761 7.90 26.10 -6.21
CA SER A 761 6.85 25.09 -6.08
C SER A 761 5.83 25.34 -7.21
N PRO A 762 5.75 24.51 -8.26
CA PRO A 762 4.84 24.74 -9.39
C PRO A 762 3.35 24.58 -9.04
N ASP A 763 2.99 23.75 -8.05
CA ASP A 763 1.61 23.52 -7.63
C ASP A 763 1.54 23.36 -6.11
N THR A 764 1.63 24.49 -5.41
CA THR A 764 1.50 24.56 -3.96
C THR A 764 0.04 24.35 -3.56
N ARG A 765 -0.16 23.51 -2.56
CA ARG A 765 -1.45 23.08 -2.04
C ARG A 765 -1.41 23.07 -0.52
N ALA A 766 -2.47 23.57 0.12
CA ALA A 766 -2.67 23.43 1.56
C ALA A 766 -3.83 22.47 1.83
N LEU A 767 -3.62 21.52 2.73
CA LEU A 767 -4.60 20.52 3.12
C LEU A 767 -4.72 20.47 4.65
N VAL A 768 -5.94 20.59 5.18
CA VAL A 768 -6.23 20.44 6.61
C VAL A 768 -7.15 19.25 6.83
N ARG A 769 -6.81 18.39 7.78
CA ARG A 769 -7.66 17.29 8.24
C ARG A 769 -7.95 17.46 9.72
N ASN A 770 -9.17 17.13 10.15
CA ASN A 770 -9.47 17.02 11.59
C ASN A 770 -9.15 15.59 12.05
N SER A 771 -8.33 15.44 13.09
CA SER A 771 -7.93 14.15 13.64
C SER A 771 -8.41 13.93 15.08
N SER A 772 -9.30 14.77 15.60
CA SER A 772 -9.66 14.81 17.04
C SER A 772 -11.13 14.48 17.36
N GLY A 773 -11.77 13.68 16.51
CA GLY A 773 -13.12 13.22 16.80
C GLY A 773 -14.14 14.36 16.85
N ARG A 774 -14.94 14.38 17.93
CA ARG A 774 -16.17 15.19 18.10
C ARG A 774 -15.95 16.64 18.51
N GLN A 775 -14.73 17.15 18.50
CA GLN A 775 -14.42 18.50 19.00
C GLN A 775 -14.94 19.63 18.08
N GLY A 776 -14.96 19.41 16.76
CA GLY A 776 -15.41 20.42 15.81
C GLY A 776 -15.51 19.95 14.36
N LEU A 777 -16.14 20.76 13.53
CA LEU A 777 -16.36 20.56 12.11
C LEU A 777 -15.44 21.45 11.29
N LEU A 778 -14.67 20.85 10.40
CA LEU A 778 -13.90 21.55 9.39
C LEU A 778 -14.81 21.89 8.19
N GLU A 779 -14.95 23.17 7.87
CA GLU A 779 -15.82 23.65 6.77
C GLU A 779 -15.17 23.41 5.41
N GLU A 780 -13.87 23.72 5.30
CA GLU A 780 -13.01 23.45 4.15
C GLU A 780 -11.69 22.84 4.62
N GLY A 781 -11.10 21.97 3.82
CA GLY A 781 -9.79 21.39 4.15
C GLY A 781 -8.82 21.38 2.98
N PHE A 782 -9.12 22.06 1.87
CA PHE A 782 -8.19 22.14 0.75
C PHE A 782 -8.15 23.53 0.12
N ALA A 783 -6.95 24.00 -0.19
CA ALA A 783 -6.70 25.17 -0.99
C ALA A 783 -5.65 24.88 -2.06
N SER A 784 -5.95 25.17 -3.33
CA SER A 784 -4.94 25.28 -4.37
C SER A 784 -4.37 26.71 -4.35
N LEU A 785 -3.05 26.81 -4.18
CA LEU A 785 -2.33 28.08 -4.06
C LEU A 785 -1.53 28.41 -5.33
N GLY A 786 -1.47 27.46 -6.28
CA GLY A 786 -0.75 27.62 -7.54
C GLY A 786 0.76 27.65 -7.34
N ALA A 787 1.49 28.29 -8.26
CA ALA A 787 2.94 28.35 -8.19
C ALA A 787 3.42 29.32 -7.09
N LEU A 788 4.36 28.87 -6.25
CA LEU A 788 5.00 29.66 -5.21
C LEU A 788 6.51 29.77 -5.45
N ALA A 789 6.94 30.92 -5.94
CA ALA A 789 8.33 31.23 -6.27
C ALA A 789 9.24 31.30 -5.01
N PRO A 790 10.57 31.15 -5.17
CA PRO A 790 11.53 31.36 -4.07
C PRO A 790 11.33 32.70 -3.36
N GLY A 791 11.24 32.66 -2.03
CA GLY A 791 11.01 33.84 -1.17
C GLY A 791 9.58 34.39 -1.20
N ALA A 792 8.70 33.87 -2.05
CA ALA A 792 7.30 34.27 -2.10
C ALA A 792 6.49 33.65 -0.94
N HIS A 793 5.34 34.27 -0.66
CA HIS A 793 4.39 33.79 0.31
C HIS A 793 2.95 34.07 -0.12
N VAL A 794 2.01 33.28 0.38
CA VAL A 794 0.58 33.40 0.09
C VAL A 794 -0.23 33.07 1.34
N ALA A 795 -1.24 33.88 1.62
CA ALA A 795 -2.11 33.70 2.79
C ALA A 795 -3.44 33.05 2.39
N GLY A 796 -3.96 32.20 3.27
CA GLY A 796 -5.28 31.57 3.12
C GLY A 796 -5.89 31.29 4.48
N ALA A 797 -7.13 30.83 4.50
CA ALA A 797 -7.80 30.42 5.74
C ALA A 797 -8.76 29.25 5.52
N PHE A 798 -8.97 28.44 6.55
CA PHE A 798 -9.99 27.40 6.58
C PHE A 798 -11.05 27.71 7.64
N GLY A 799 -12.32 27.51 7.32
CA GLY A 799 -13.39 27.64 8.30
C GLY A 799 -13.41 26.48 9.29
N LEU A 800 -13.56 26.78 10.58
CA LEU A 800 -13.69 25.81 11.65
C LEU A 800 -14.89 26.16 12.53
N THR A 801 -15.75 25.18 12.81
CA THR A 801 -16.88 25.32 13.74
C THR A 801 -16.66 24.39 14.93
N ILE A 802 -16.56 24.93 16.14
CA ILE A 802 -16.40 24.17 17.38
C ILE A 802 -17.77 23.71 17.87
N HIS A 803 -17.89 22.44 18.26
CA HIS A 803 -19.16 21.92 18.74
C HIS A 803 -19.54 22.51 20.11
N GLU A 804 -20.85 22.64 20.36
CA GLU A 804 -21.34 23.11 21.67
C GLU A 804 -21.03 22.11 22.80
N ASP A 805 -20.98 20.82 22.49
CA ASP A 805 -20.66 19.70 23.38
C ASP A 805 -19.17 19.32 23.38
N ALA A 806 -18.28 20.18 22.86
CA ALA A 806 -16.83 19.92 22.83
C ALA A 806 -16.27 19.63 24.23
N ASP A 807 -15.51 18.54 24.36
CA ASP A 807 -14.92 18.10 25.62
C ASP A 807 -13.62 18.88 25.90
N ARG A 808 -13.65 19.70 26.95
CA ARG A 808 -12.55 20.59 27.38
C ARG A 808 -11.29 19.84 27.84
N SER A 809 -11.41 18.56 28.18
CA SER A 809 -10.26 17.74 28.58
C SER A 809 -9.44 17.25 27.39
N VAL A 810 -10.00 17.32 26.18
CA VAL A 810 -9.41 16.80 24.95
C VAL A 810 -9.12 17.97 24.00
N PRO A 811 -7.89 18.10 23.47
CA PRO A 811 -7.59 19.13 22.48
C PRO A 811 -8.26 18.83 21.12
N LEU A 812 -8.58 19.89 20.37
CA LEU A 812 -8.80 19.78 18.93
C LEU A 812 -7.44 19.61 18.26
N GLU A 813 -7.27 18.49 17.56
CA GLU A 813 -6.09 18.17 16.77
C GLU A 813 -6.44 18.29 15.29
N LEU A 814 -5.68 19.13 14.59
CA LEU A 814 -5.76 19.31 13.13
C LEU A 814 -4.41 18.96 12.52
N GLU A 815 -4.41 18.31 11.37
CA GLU A 815 -3.20 18.08 10.58
C GLU A 815 -3.20 19.05 9.40
N LEU A 816 -2.19 19.93 9.32
CA LEU A 816 -2.02 20.87 8.21
C LEU A 816 -0.78 20.48 7.39
N VAL A 817 -1.02 20.17 6.12
CA VAL A 817 -0.01 19.83 5.11
C VAL A 817 0.07 20.94 4.09
N LEU A 818 1.24 21.54 3.92
CA LEU A 818 1.57 22.43 2.82
C LEU A 818 2.52 21.70 1.87
N GLY A 819 2.02 21.29 0.71
CA GLY A 819 2.74 20.44 -0.22
C GLY A 819 2.79 20.97 -1.64
N ASP A 820 3.77 20.50 -2.41
CA ASP A 820 3.84 20.63 -3.85
C ASP A 820 3.43 19.31 -4.52
N ALA A 821 2.41 19.34 -5.37
CA ALA A 821 1.88 18.13 -6.00
C ALA A 821 2.79 17.56 -7.10
N THR A 822 3.66 18.37 -7.69
CA THR A 822 4.52 17.99 -8.83
C THR A 822 5.87 17.46 -8.37
N LEU A 823 6.50 18.11 -7.40
CA LEU A 823 7.81 17.80 -6.85
C LEU A 823 7.72 16.95 -5.57
N ARG A 824 6.51 16.62 -5.11
CA ARG A 824 6.22 15.77 -3.94
C ARG A 824 6.98 16.20 -2.67
N THR A 825 7.12 17.51 -2.48
CA THR A 825 7.76 18.10 -1.29
C THR A 825 6.69 18.72 -0.41
N ALA A 826 6.72 18.47 0.89
CA ALA A 826 5.73 19.05 1.81
C ALA A 826 6.33 19.40 3.17
N ALA A 827 5.69 20.36 3.84
CA ALA A 827 5.82 20.62 5.25
C ALA A 827 4.49 20.27 5.92
N GLN A 828 4.54 19.50 7.01
CA GLN A 828 3.35 19.08 7.74
C GLN A 828 3.59 19.12 9.24
N ASP A 829 2.52 19.37 9.99
CA ASP A 829 2.52 19.30 11.45
C ASP A 829 1.11 19.02 11.98
N GLN A 830 1.04 18.51 13.22
CA GLN A 830 -0.21 18.33 13.95
C GLN A 830 -0.43 19.50 14.91
N LEU A 831 -1.40 20.33 14.58
CA LEU A 831 -1.79 21.51 15.33
C LEU A 831 -2.70 21.08 16.47
N ARG A 832 -2.31 21.38 17.72
CA ARG A 832 -3.08 21.04 18.92
C ARG A 832 -3.63 22.31 19.56
N PHE A 833 -4.95 22.46 19.54
CA PHE A 833 -5.66 23.58 20.13
C PHE A 833 -6.47 23.12 21.33
N ARG A 834 -6.30 23.78 22.48
CA ARG A 834 -7.19 23.54 23.62
C ARG A 834 -8.53 24.21 23.39
N VAL A 835 -9.61 23.51 23.72
CA VAL A 835 -10.94 24.09 23.81
C VAL A 835 -11.16 24.55 25.25
N LEU A 836 -11.36 25.85 25.44
CA LEU A 836 -11.45 26.50 26.75
C LEU A 836 -12.84 27.11 26.97
N ASP A 837 -13.17 27.40 28.23
CA ASP A 837 -14.32 28.24 28.52
C ASP A 837 -14.02 29.70 28.18
N ALA A 838 -15.03 30.41 27.70
CA ALA A 838 -14.91 31.83 27.39
C ALA A 838 -14.55 32.62 28.66
N ALA A 839 -13.39 33.29 28.64
CA ALA A 839 -12.92 34.10 29.76
C ALA A 839 -13.42 35.55 29.64
N GLU A 840 -12.90 36.29 28.65
CA GLU A 840 -13.11 37.73 28.49
C GLU A 840 -13.13 38.14 27.00
N ARG A 841 -13.62 39.33 26.66
CA ARG A 841 -13.64 39.86 25.29
C ARG A 841 -12.55 40.90 25.07
N PHE A 842 -12.03 40.97 23.86
CA PHE A 842 -11.09 42.01 23.46
C PHE A 842 -11.65 43.43 23.71
N VAL A 843 -10.84 44.27 24.36
CA VAL A 843 -11.13 45.69 24.56
C VAL A 843 -10.14 46.52 23.75
N PRO A 844 -10.60 47.30 22.74
CA PRO A 844 -9.71 48.13 21.94
C PRO A 844 -9.11 49.26 22.77
N GLY A 845 -7.83 49.55 22.53
CA GLY A 845 -7.08 50.58 23.22
C GLY A 845 -5.88 51.04 22.39
N ARG A 846 -5.27 52.17 22.76
CA ARG A 846 -4.00 52.61 22.16
C ARG A 846 -2.99 52.84 23.26
N GLY A 847 -1.86 52.16 23.16
CA GLY A 847 -0.76 52.30 24.09
C GLY A 847 0.54 51.77 23.49
N ALA A 848 1.58 51.76 24.30
CA ALA A 848 2.83 51.10 23.96
C ALA A 848 3.50 50.57 25.24
N VAL A 849 4.14 49.41 25.12
CA VAL A 849 4.86 48.76 26.22
C VAL A 849 6.29 48.52 25.80
N ARG A 850 7.22 48.72 26.73
CA ARG A 850 8.64 48.46 26.52
C ARG A 850 9.02 47.14 27.17
N VAL A 851 9.64 46.26 26.37
CA VAL A 851 10.18 44.96 26.81
C VAL A 851 11.37 45.22 27.74
N GLY A 852 11.34 44.60 28.91
CA GLY A 852 12.34 44.76 29.96
C GLY A 852 13.57 43.89 29.76
N ASP A 853 13.97 43.21 30.84
CA ASP A 853 15.29 42.60 30.99
C ASP A 853 15.51 41.36 30.09
N GLU A 854 14.43 40.64 29.74
CA GLU A 854 14.49 39.46 28.87
C GLU A 854 13.66 39.62 27.60
N ALA A 855 14.03 38.88 26.55
CA ALA A 855 13.27 38.84 25.32
C ALA A 855 11.86 38.29 25.58
N ALA A 856 10.84 39.00 25.10
CA ALA A 856 9.45 38.62 25.28
C ALA A 856 9.01 37.63 24.21
N ARG A 857 8.19 36.64 24.61
CA ARG A 857 7.45 35.76 23.71
C ARG A 857 6.04 36.30 23.56
N LEU A 858 5.56 36.36 22.33
CA LEU A 858 4.21 36.75 21.99
C LEU A 858 3.46 35.53 21.43
N TYR A 859 2.27 35.30 21.95
CA TYR A 859 1.46 34.12 21.67
C TYR A 859 0.39 34.43 20.61
N GLU A 860 -0.03 33.43 19.83
CA GLU A 860 -1.14 33.56 18.86
C GLU A 860 -2.52 33.58 19.53
N GLY A 861 -2.58 33.29 20.83
CA GLY A 861 -3.80 33.35 21.64
C GLY A 861 -3.50 33.80 23.08
N ALA A 862 -4.51 34.27 23.80
CA ALA A 862 -4.43 34.80 25.16
C ALA A 862 -4.31 33.69 26.23
N HIS A 863 -3.47 32.69 25.98
CA HIS A 863 -3.21 31.59 26.90
C HIS A 863 -1.77 31.04 26.71
N PRO A 864 -1.06 30.60 27.76
CA PRO A 864 0.31 30.12 27.63
C PRO A 864 0.47 28.85 26.78
N SER A 865 -0.62 28.09 26.56
CA SER A 865 -0.62 26.93 25.68
C SER A 865 -0.76 27.27 24.20
N ALA A 866 -1.05 28.53 23.85
CA ALA A 866 -1.13 28.93 22.46
C ALA A 866 0.26 28.89 21.81
N PRO A 867 0.35 28.68 20.48
CA PRO A 867 1.62 28.75 19.77
C PRO A 867 2.30 30.11 19.96
N ILE A 868 3.63 30.12 20.03
CA ILE A 868 4.41 31.36 19.98
C ILE A 868 4.45 31.83 18.52
N GLY A 869 3.91 33.02 18.26
CA GLY A 869 3.83 33.63 16.93
C GLY A 869 4.92 34.65 16.64
N ALA A 870 5.48 35.27 17.69
CA ALA A 870 6.56 36.23 17.53
C ALA A 870 7.42 36.36 18.80
N THR A 871 8.57 37.01 18.66
CA THR A 871 9.41 37.43 19.78
C THR A 871 9.76 38.91 19.69
N ALA A 872 10.07 39.53 20.83
CA ALA A 872 10.57 40.89 20.90
C ALA A 872 11.81 40.94 21.78
N LYS A 873 12.80 41.73 21.38
CA LYS A 873 14.09 41.83 22.08
C LYS A 873 13.96 42.73 23.31
N THR A 874 14.82 42.51 24.29
CA THR A 874 15.04 43.42 25.41
C THR A 874 15.18 44.86 24.90
N GLY A 875 14.36 45.77 25.44
CA GLY A 875 14.35 47.19 25.10
C GLY A 875 13.41 47.59 23.96
N ASP A 876 12.87 46.64 23.18
CA ASP A 876 11.90 46.93 22.12
C ASP A 876 10.65 47.59 22.70
N THR A 877 10.08 48.54 21.97
CA THR A 877 8.80 49.15 22.32
C THR A 877 7.74 48.67 21.34
N LEU A 878 6.70 48.02 21.85
CA LEU A 878 5.64 47.41 21.05
C LEU A 878 4.37 48.25 21.14
N ALA A 879 3.69 48.43 20.01
CA ALA A 879 2.40 49.11 19.96
C ALA A 879 1.29 48.20 20.50
N VAL A 880 0.53 48.69 21.48
CA VAL A 880 -0.62 47.99 22.05
C VAL A 880 -1.89 48.49 21.38
N VAL A 881 -2.65 47.57 20.77
CA VAL A 881 -3.94 47.84 20.11
C VAL A 881 -5.15 47.54 21.00
N GLY A 882 -4.91 46.98 22.20
CA GLY A 882 -5.94 46.74 23.20
C GLY A 882 -5.47 45.83 24.32
N THR A 883 -6.42 45.37 25.12
CA THR A 883 -6.19 44.48 26.26
C THR A 883 -7.24 43.38 26.28
N LEU A 884 -6.88 42.22 26.83
CA LEU A 884 -7.77 41.10 27.04
C LEU A 884 -7.27 40.31 28.26
N GLY A 885 -8.02 40.31 29.37
CA GLY A 885 -7.57 39.72 30.63
C GLY A 885 -6.20 40.19 31.07
N GLY A 886 -5.34 39.23 31.41
CA GLY A 886 -3.94 39.45 31.77
C GLY A 886 -2.99 39.65 30.59
N TYR A 887 -3.46 40.13 29.44
CA TYR A 887 -2.65 40.29 28.22
C TYR A 887 -2.76 41.68 27.61
N HIS A 888 -1.61 42.22 27.18
CA HIS A 888 -1.54 43.28 26.18
C HIS A 888 -1.69 42.66 24.79
N VAL A 889 -2.53 43.26 23.95
CA VAL A 889 -2.76 42.81 22.58
C VAL A 889 -1.97 43.69 21.63
N ILE A 890 -1.14 43.05 20.81
CA ILE A 890 -0.26 43.65 19.81
C ILE A 890 -0.81 43.32 18.42
N ASP A 891 -0.71 44.25 17.48
CA ASP A 891 -1.03 43.98 16.07
C ASP A 891 -0.05 42.94 15.51
N GLY A 892 -0.58 41.85 14.96
CA GLY A 892 0.21 40.76 14.36
C GLY A 892 0.76 41.09 12.97
N GLY A 893 0.56 42.31 12.47
CA GLY A 893 1.03 42.76 11.15
C GLY A 893 -0.05 42.72 10.07
N GLY A 894 -1.32 42.89 10.44
CA GLY A 894 -2.46 42.86 9.52
C GLY A 894 -3.13 41.48 9.39
N GLN A 895 -4.00 41.33 8.38
CA GLN A 895 -4.76 40.10 8.10
C GLN A 895 -5.60 39.55 9.27
N GLY A 896 -6.06 40.45 10.14
CA GLY A 896 -6.83 40.06 11.33
C GLY A 896 -6.04 39.29 12.40
N ARG A 897 -4.70 39.22 12.30
CA ARG A 897 -3.85 38.54 13.28
C ARG A 897 -3.60 39.42 14.51
N ARG A 898 -3.72 38.82 15.69
CA ARG A 898 -3.38 39.43 16.97
C ARG A 898 -2.30 38.61 17.66
N LEU A 899 -1.44 39.30 18.40
CA LEU A 899 -0.43 38.69 19.23
C LEU A 899 -0.65 39.09 20.68
N PHE A 900 -0.46 38.15 21.60
CA PHE A 900 -0.79 38.33 23.01
C PHE A 900 0.49 38.29 23.85
N LEU A 901 0.71 39.35 24.62
CA LEU A 901 1.85 39.52 25.51
C LEU A 901 1.36 39.56 26.98
N PRO A 902 1.75 38.61 27.84
CA PRO A 902 1.33 38.61 29.24
C PRO A 902 1.67 39.93 29.94
N SER A 903 0.68 40.58 30.54
CA SER A 903 0.86 41.85 31.25
C SER A 903 1.66 41.69 32.55
N THR A 904 1.78 40.46 33.05
CA THR A 904 2.56 40.09 34.23
C THR A 904 4.04 39.79 33.92
N LEU A 905 4.45 39.87 32.65
CA LEU A 905 5.85 39.64 32.28
C LEU A 905 6.76 40.63 33.01
N VAL A 906 7.75 40.09 33.73
CA VAL A 906 8.68 40.87 34.54
C VAL A 906 9.47 41.84 33.66
N GLY A 907 9.58 43.09 34.11
CA GLY A 907 10.32 44.14 33.40
C GLY A 907 9.52 44.88 32.32
N LEU A 908 8.26 44.53 32.05
CA LEU A 908 7.40 45.35 31.19
C LEU A 908 7.14 46.72 31.82
N THR A 909 7.40 47.79 31.07
CA THR A 909 7.13 49.17 31.51
C THR A 909 6.29 49.93 30.48
N PRO A 910 5.41 50.85 30.92
CA PRO A 910 4.70 51.74 29.99
C PRO A 910 5.69 52.58 29.19
N ALA A 911 5.54 52.61 27.87
CA ALA A 911 6.39 53.44 27.02
C ALA A 911 5.88 54.89 26.98
N PRO A 912 6.78 55.90 26.89
CA PRO A 912 6.36 57.28 26.76
C PRO A 912 5.59 57.50 25.45
N ALA A 913 4.64 58.43 25.44
CA ALA A 913 3.71 58.66 24.33
C ALA A 913 4.33 58.99 22.95
N LYS A 914 5.65 59.26 22.90
CA LYS A 914 6.42 59.54 21.67
C LYS A 914 7.49 58.48 21.36
N ALA A 915 7.47 57.34 22.03
CA ALA A 915 8.42 56.26 21.76
C ALA A 915 8.24 55.70 20.34
N SER A 916 9.35 55.42 19.66
CA SER A 916 9.31 54.69 18.38
C SER A 916 8.91 53.24 18.66
N VAL A 917 7.81 52.80 18.06
CA VAL A 917 7.37 51.41 18.14
C VAL A 917 8.08 50.56 17.08
N VAL A 918 8.35 49.30 17.41
CA VAL A 918 8.97 48.31 16.53
C VAL A 918 7.99 47.13 16.39
N ALA A 919 7.91 46.56 15.19
CA ALA A 919 7.12 45.35 14.97
C ALA A 919 7.85 44.14 15.59
N PRO A 920 7.13 43.23 16.28
CA PRO A 920 7.76 42.03 16.82
C PRO A 920 8.31 41.14 15.70
N GLN A 921 9.37 40.38 16.01
CA GLN A 921 9.99 39.46 15.07
C GLN A 921 9.10 38.21 14.89
N ARG A 922 8.46 38.09 13.73
CA ARG A 922 7.61 36.94 13.39
C ARG A 922 8.38 35.62 13.45
N ARG A 923 7.70 34.59 13.95
CA ARG A 923 8.17 33.21 14.02
C ARG A 923 7.35 32.36 13.05
N VAL A 924 8.03 31.65 12.15
CA VAL A 924 7.39 30.64 11.31
C VAL A 924 7.32 29.36 12.13
N GLN A 925 6.11 28.97 12.55
CA GLN A 925 5.91 27.86 13.48
C GLN A 925 6.32 26.52 12.89
N VAL A 926 6.06 26.28 11.59
CA VAL A 926 6.36 25.01 10.91
C VAL A 926 7.34 25.28 9.78
N ARG A 927 8.59 24.87 9.98
CA ARG A 927 9.65 25.02 8.99
C ARG A 927 10.58 23.80 8.99
N PRO A 928 10.57 22.97 7.94
CA PRO A 928 11.46 21.82 7.87
C PRO A 928 12.95 22.21 7.99
N PRO A 929 13.78 21.37 8.63
CA PRO A 929 15.23 21.51 8.59
C PRO A 929 15.76 21.54 7.16
N GLN A 930 16.89 22.21 6.94
CA GLN A 930 17.61 22.15 5.67
C GLN A 930 18.72 21.12 5.76
N VAL A 931 18.84 20.27 4.74
CA VAL A 931 19.91 19.29 4.60
C VAL A 931 20.79 19.70 3.43
N GLU A 932 22.08 19.84 3.69
CA GLU A 932 23.09 20.14 2.67
C GLU A 932 24.15 19.03 2.67
N LEU A 933 24.16 18.24 1.60
CA LEU A 933 25.10 17.12 1.44
C LEU A 933 26.39 17.61 0.75
N ARG A 934 27.51 16.97 1.08
CA ARG A 934 28.84 17.29 0.54
C ARG A 934 29.48 16.05 -0.06
N ASP A 935 30.13 16.22 -1.22
CA ASP A 935 30.97 15.21 -1.87
C ASP A 935 30.29 13.85 -2.15
N VAL A 936 28.98 13.85 -2.43
CA VAL A 936 28.23 12.62 -2.77
C VAL A 936 28.33 12.35 -4.27
N PRO A 937 29.02 11.28 -4.71
CA PRO A 937 29.13 10.97 -6.13
C PRO A 937 27.82 10.39 -6.66
N LEU A 938 27.47 10.69 -7.92
CA LEU A 938 26.35 10.03 -8.60
C LEU A 938 26.70 8.63 -9.12
N SER A 939 28.00 8.32 -9.23
CA SER A 939 28.51 7.02 -9.66
C SER A 939 29.82 6.65 -8.96
N THR A 940 30.01 5.37 -8.61
CA THR A 940 31.20 4.85 -7.92
C THR A 940 31.45 3.37 -8.26
N THR A 941 32.67 2.87 -8.01
CA THR A 941 32.97 1.42 -7.99
C THR A 941 33.09 0.87 -6.56
N ALA A 942 33.12 1.74 -5.55
CA ALA A 942 33.28 1.35 -4.16
C ALA A 942 32.00 0.68 -3.61
N ALA A 943 32.18 -0.34 -2.77
CA ALA A 943 31.07 -1.03 -2.09
C ALA A 943 30.52 -0.24 -0.88
N VAL A 944 31.24 0.79 -0.42
CA VAL A 944 30.81 1.68 0.66
C VAL A 944 31.18 3.11 0.27
N VAL A 945 30.27 4.05 0.47
CA VAL A 945 30.52 5.50 0.29
C VAL A 945 30.33 6.24 1.60
N GLN A 946 31.07 7.33 1.78
CA GLN A 946 30.86 8.24 2.91
C GLN A 946 29.89 9.35 2.50
N VAL A 947 28.72 9.39 3.14
CA VAL A 947 27.76 10.47 2.98
C VAL A 947 27.96 11.46 4.12
N ARG A 948 28.35 12.68 3.77
CA ARG A 948 28.60 13.77 4.73
C ARG A 948 27.62 14.91 4.47
N GLY A 949 27.18 15.56 5.53
CA GLY A 949 26.29 16.70 5.38
C GLY A 949 26.07 17.50 6.64
N THR A 950 25.36 18.60 6.47
CA THR A 950 24.95 19.49 7.54
C THR A 950 23.43 19.60 7.55
N VAL A 951 22.85 19.43 8.72
CA VAL A 951 21.47 19.80 8.99
C VAL A 951 21.45 21.16 9.68
N THR A 952 20.62 22.08 9.20
CA THR A 952 20.39 23.38 9.84
C THR A 952 18.92 23.65 10.07
N HIS A 953 18.59 24.30 11.18
CA HIS A 953 17.24 24.75 11.49
C HIS A 953 17.31 26.04 12.32
N PRO A 954 16.42 27.04 12.11
CA PRO A 954 16.50 28.32 12.84
C PRO A 954 16.39 28.19 14.35
N GLU A 955 15.74 27.12 14.84
CA GLU A 955 15.55 26.90 16.28
C GLU A 955 16.42 25.76 16.78
N ARG A 956 16.17 24.56 16.25
CA ARG A 956 16.88 23.34 16.62
C ARG A 956 16.82 22.29 15.52
N ALA A 957 17.97 21.75 15.12
CA ALA A 957 18.08 20.52 14.33
C ALA A 957 18.19 19.36 15.34
N ARG A 958 17.10 18.60 15.52
CA ARG A 958 16.96 17.60 16.58
C ARG A 958 17.80 16.36 16.32
N ASP A 959 17.74 15.81 15.12
CA ASP A 959 18.47 14.61 14.71
C ASP A 959 18.49 14.43 13.19
N VAL A 960 19.30 13.46 12.76
CA VAL A 960 19.40 12.98 11.38
C VAL A 960 19.38 11.45 11.34
N VAL A 961 18.71 10.90 10.33
CA VAL A 961 18.66 9.48 10.00
C VAL A 961 19.14 9.31 8.56
N VAL A 962 19.97 8.30 8.30
CA VAL A 962 20.35 7.92 6.92
C VAL A 962 19.84 6.51 6.65
N LEU A 963 19.08 6.39 5.57
CA LEU A 963 18.55 5.14 5.04
C LEU A 963 19.22 4.82 3.71
N VAL A 964 19.40 3.54 3.40
CA VAL A 964 19.78 3.07 2.07
C VAL A 964 18.80 2.02 1.59
N ARG A 965 18.42 2.11 0.32
CA ARG A 965 17.71 1.08 -0.41
C ARG A 965 18.63 0.54 -1.50
N PRO A 966 18.99 -0.75 -1.46
CA PRO A 966 19.72 -1.39 -2.54
C PRO A 966 18.92 -1.40 -3.87
N PRO A 967 19.57 -1.68 -5.00
CA PRO A 967 18.92 -1.81 -6.30
C PRO A 967 17.91 -2.96 -6.31
N GLY A 968 16.82 -2.78 -7.06
CA GLY A 968 15.76 -3.77 -7.20
C GLY A 968 14.44 -3.34 -6.59
N THR A 969 13.35 -3.73 -7.25
CA THR A 969 11.99 -3.28 -6.92
C THR A 969 11.44 -3.85 -5.61
N ALA A 970 12.05 -4.92 -5.10
CA ALA A 970 11.63 -5.60 -3.87
C ALA A 970 12.48 -5.26 -2.63
N GLN A 971 13.47 -4.37 -2.76
CA GLN A 971 14.35 -4.02 -1.65
C GLN A 971 13.71 -2.97 -0.73
N VAL A 972 13.87 -3.17 0.57
CA VAL A 972 13.37 -2.26 1.62
C VAL A 972 14.44 -1.24 2.01
N ASP A 973 14.00 -0.16 2.67
CA ASP A 973 14.96 0.80 3.23
C ASP A 973 15.62 0.17 4.47
N HIS A 974 16.94 0.27 4.57
CA HIS A 974 17.71 -0.11 5.75
C HIS A 974 18.21 1.15 6.44
N LYS A 975 17.99 1.28 7.76
CA LYS A 975 18.59 2.35 8.54
C LYS A 975 20.05 2.03 8.79
N VAL A 976 20.95 2.87 8.25
CA VAL A 976 22.40 2.68 8.38
C VAL A 976 23.04 3.70 9.30
N HIS A 977 22.33 4.79 9.63
CA HIS A 977 22.83 5.79 10.55
C HIS A 977 21.71 6.52 11.29
N TYR A 978 21.99 6.91 12.53
CA TYR A 978 21.18 7.81 13.35
C TYR A 978 22.10 8.73 14.16
N GLN A 979 21.78 10.01 14.28
CA GLN A 979 22.54 10.92 15.15
C GLN A 979 21.59 11.95 15.77
N ALA A 980 21.55 11.98 17.10
CA ALA A 980 20.84 13.00 17.87
C ALA A 980 21.70 14.26 18.09
N ASN A 981 21.06 15.41 18.18
CA ASN A 981 21.70 16.64 18.63
C ASN A 981 21.40 16.90 20.11
N ASP A 982 22.41 16.71 20.97
CA ASP A 982 22.28 16.91 22.41
C ASP A 982 22.17 18.40 22.80
N ALA A 983 22.56 19.32 21.90
CA ALA A 983 22.42 20.74 22.16
C ALA A 983 20.96 21.18 22.06
N THR A 984 20.50 21.90 23.09
CA THR A 984 19.12 22.41 23.20
C THR A 984 19.02 23.92 22.99
N THR A 985 20.14 24.66 23.09
CA THR A 985 20.19 26.11 22.90
C THR A 985 21.43 26.55 22.11
N GLY A 986 21.42 27.80 21.61
CA GLY A 986 22.55 28.40 20.92
C GLY A 986 22.77 27.88 19.48
N GLU A 987 23.93 28.18 18.91
CA GLU A 987 24.29 27.79 17.54
C GLU A 987 24.41 26.27 17.37
N ALA A 988 24.96 25.57 18.37
CA ALA A 988 25.09 24.12 18.36
C ALA A 988 23.74 23.39 18.29
N ALA A 989 22.66 23.95 18.85
CA ALA A 989 21.33 23.38 18.70
C ALA A 989 20.78 23.54 17.28
N ARG A 990 21.18 24.61 16.57
CA ARG A 990 20.67 24.98 15.24
C ARG A 990 21.38 24.28 14.09
N ARG A 991 22.52 23.62 14.36
CA ARG A 991 23.38 23.00 13.35
C ARG A 991 23.86 21.64 13.81
N LEU A 992 23.69 20.63 12.98
CA LEU A 992 24.14 19.25 13.20
C LEU A 992 24.94 18.78 11.99
N GLU A 993 26.24 18.54 12.15
CA GLU A 993 27.06 17.88 11.13
C GLU A 993 26.99 16.36 11.34
N PHE A 994 26.96 15.60 10.24
CA PHE A 994 26.91 14.14 10.28
C PHE A 994 27.78 13.51 9.19
N GLU A 995 28.18 12.27 9.45
CA GLU A 995 28.91 11.40 8.52
C GLU A 995 28.39 9.97 8.68
N ALA A 996 27.99 9.37 7.55
CA ALA A 996 27.46 8.01 7.51
C ALA A 996 28.18 7.18 6.45
N ALA A 997 28.66 6.00 6.86
CA ALA A 997 29.14 4.98 5.93
C ALA A 997 27.94 4.23 5.36
N VAL A 998 27.73 4.34 4.05
CA VAL A 998 26.58 3.76 3.37
C VAL A 998 27.04 2.59 2.48
N PRO A 999 26.63 1.34 2.78
CA PRO A 999 26.91 0.20 1.92
C PRO A 999 26.09 0.30 0.62
N LEU A 1000 26.70 -0.11 -0.50
CA LEU A 1000 26.12 -0.05 -1.84
C LEU A 1000 26.23 -1.42 -2.53
N GLU A 1001 25.13 -1.87 -3.12
CA GLU A 1001 25.09 -3.05 -4.01
C GLU A 1001 25.30 -2.63 -5.48
N PRO A 1002 25.75 -3.52 -6.39
CA PRO A 1002 25.92 -3.18 -7.80
C PRO A 1002 24.60 -2.70 -8.44
N GLY A 1003 24.59 -1.55 -9.11
CA GLY A 1003 23.40 -0.90 -9.67
C GLY A 1003 23.00 0.42 -8.97
N GLY A 1004 21.80 0.92 -9.24
CA GLY A 1004 21.27 2.17 -8.67
C GLY A 1004 20.79 2.02 -7.22
N ASN A 1005 21.50 2.63 -6.27
CA ASN A 1005 21.13 2.62 -4.84
C ASN A 1005 20.48 3.95 -4.45
N ARG A 1006 19.40 3.92 -3.67
CA ARG A 1006 18.74 5.14 -3.16
C ARG A 1006 19.14 5.40 -1.72
N ILE A 1007 19.74 6.55 -1.46
CA ILE A 1007 20.10 7.04 -0.13
C ILE A 1007 19.09 8.11 0.27
N SER A 1008 18.45 7.95 1.44
CA SER A 1008 17.51 8.94 1.97
C SER A 1008 18.04 9.51 3.29
N VAL A 1009 18.22 10.83 3.34
CA VAL A 1009 18.61 11.55 4.56
C VAL A 1009 17.38 12.24 5.12
N LEU A 1010 16.98 11.85 6.34
CA LEU A 1010 15.85 12.42 7.06
C LEU A 1010 16.37 13.30 8.19
N ALA A 1011 15.94 14.56 8.23
CA ALA A 1011 16.30 15.51 9.27
C ALA A 1011 15.05 16.05 9.97
N ARG A 1012 15.09 16.17 11.30
CA ARG A 1012 13.93 16.59 12.10
C ARG A 1012 14.23 17.79 12.99
N ASP A 1013 13.25 18.67 13.19
CA ASP A 1013 13.28 19.73 14.21
C ASP A 1013 12.57 19.30 15.52
N GLY A 1014 11.73 18.27 15.43
CA GLY A 1014 10.79 17.79 16.44
C GLY A 1014 10.30 16.37 16.11
N ALA A 1015 9.13 15.96 16.61
CA ALA A 1015 8.60 14.61 16.35
C ALA A 1015 7.94 14.46 14.96
N LYS A 1016 7.52 15.56 14.31
CA LYS A 1016 6.63 15.50 13.15
C LYS A 1016 7.03 16.32 11.92
N VAL A 1017 7.78 17.42 12.05
CA VAL A 1017 8.33 18.13 10.88
C VAL A 1017 9.63 17.47 10.46
N VAL A 1018 9.62 16.87 9.27
CA VAL A 1018 10.74 16.12 8.71
C VAL A 1018 11.08 16.69 7.34
N GLN A 1019 12.37 16.90 7.09
CA GLN A 1019 12.88 17.06 5.74
C GLN A 1019 13.49 15.75 5.27
N ARG A 1020 13.04 15.27 4.11
CA ARG A 1020 13.65 14.15 3.39
C ARG A 1020 14.49 14.65 2.21
N HIS A 1021 15.68 14.11 2.04
CA HIS A 1021 16.56 14.40 0.91
C HIS A 1021 17.09 13.09 0.33
N ASP A 1022 16.70 12.79 -0.92
CA ASP A 1022 17.04 11.55 -1.60
C ASP A 1022 18.13 11.75 -2.64
N VAL A 1023 19.15 10.90 -2.64
CA VAL A 1023 20.22 10.84 -3.64
C VAL A 1023 20.31 9.43 -4.20
N TRP A 1024 20.53 9.32 -5.50
CA TRP A 1024 20.79 8.04 -6.15
C TRP A 1024 22.28 7.93 -6.50
N ILE A 1025 22.86 6.78 -6.19
CA ILE A 1025 24.26 6.47 -6.51
C ILE A 1025 24.29 5.17 -7.30
N TYR A 1026 24.79 5.24 -8.53
CA TYR A 1026 25.04 4.06 -9.34
C TYR A 1026 26.39 3.44 -8.96
N ARG A 1027 26.36 2.20 -8.47
CA ARG A 1027 27.58 1.42 -8.26
C ARG A 1027 27.84 0.58 -9.50
N ALA A 1028 28.85 0.97 -10.28
CA ALA A 1028 29.27 0.18 -11.44
C ALA A 1028 29.71 -1.23 -11.00
N PRO A 1029 29.40 -2.27 -11.79
CA PRO A 1029 29.94 -3.61 -11.56
C PRO A 1029 31.46 -3.56 -11.48
N ALA A 1030 32.05 -4.38 -10.62
CA ALA A 1030 33.50 -4.55 -10.64
C ALA A 1030 33.90 -5.09 -12.02
N PRO A 1031 34.93 -4.52 -12.68
CA PRO A 1031 35.39 -4.96 -13.99
C PRO A 1031 35.95 -6.38 -13.99
#